data_AF-A0A834GIX0-F1
#
_entry.id   AF-A0A834GIX0-F1
#
_cell.length_a   1.000
_cell.length_b   1.000
_cell.length_c   1.000
_cell.angle_alpha   90.00
_cell.angle_beta   90.00
_cell.angle_gamma   90.00
#
_symmetry.space_group_name_H-M   'P 1'
#
loop_
_entity.id
_entity.type
_entity.pdbx_description
1 polymer ?
#
loop_
_entity_poly.entity_id
_entity_poly.type
_entity_poly.pdbx_seq_one_letter_code
_entity_poly.pdbx_strand_id
1 'polypeptide(L)'
;MSKPIINFIQNLLKPFRSSTKDENCEQKQFSFPTLASATKHFHPDRKLGQGRYGPVFRGKLEDGREIAVKKLSHISRLGKKEFTNEAKLLTRVQHRNVVNLLGYCDHGQEKLLVYEYVVNGSLDKHLFKAGRGDALDWKRRYDIITGIARGLLYIHEGSPGVITHRDIKAGNILLDDQWVPKIADFGMGRLFPEDETHVYVAGTNEYMAPEYVMHGILSPKADVYSFGVVVLELISGQKNSSFNRISDAENLLEWAYNLFKKGKSLEVMDPALASSAVPDQVAMCVQIGLLCTQSDPQYRPTMLRVVLLLSQKPRTLVVELTRPGDPRSSQRRDLTSNFAPATTSTSHLTRQQLSPRGKLPMPNFPARDKQKISTPDPRSRGEVDLEHLQVQVDYNSNASISISDHQSTRGTAPEGGVLCMEELARLTEIGEAVTQGQKLSPEDKGFSTRETDEVSHSSEEELIRLENLEETPSDPRELEELNCDPMEVPPTISHHFSILHVLDLSYTEINSLPQSISRLVALQKLFLRGCELLMEIPPEIGELVNLEVLDLEGTEILCLPKEIAKLVNLTCLKVSFYGYANQANQTVIPSRVLSNLSRLNELIIYVTPYGEWWDVEVKTIIDDLFSLKEIRTLKLWLPTTELLEDLTILIFQCLTNFRFTVGRHEEHFISRLPHDVEEEFNNLEKLHKGLKYINGSRIPNEITKVLKHANAFFLQRHWTAKSLSEFGHENMIEVKYCLVMECNEFRTIIDSEQFYQEKDGRSESEDFQDFNEAIVLGSLENLIIRYMKNMESVWKGPVEKGSLSNLKSFALHTCPNLTTLFTIDMFRNLVNLEELIVEDCPKIDSLVSFESSNSKSSLFLPNLKKISLLELPELVSISSGLCIAPNLERMVIFYCPKLEKLSTMDVSSTKLKVVKGEKEWWDALKWYESDLSTEHEDYLARFFIPLRRDGDLMAQLTKD
;
A
#
# COMPACT_ATOMS: atom_id res chain seq x y z
N MET A 1 -6.49 -38.00 4.46
CA MET A 1 -6.18 -36.67 3.89
C MET A 1 -4.83 -36.19 4.41
N SER A 2 -3.98 -35.61 3.56
CA SER A 2 -2.62 -35.17 3.90
C SER A 2 -2.53 -33.64 4.06
N LYS A 3 -1.59 -33.17 4.88
CA LYS A 3 -1.45 -31.74 5.24
C LYS A 3 -1.18 -30.74 4.09
N PRO A 4 -0.58 -31.09 2.93
CA PRO A 4 -0.34 -30.10 1.87
C PRO A 4 -1.59 -29.42 1.32
N ILE A 5 -2.70 -30.16 1.16
CA ILE A 5 -3.93 -29.65 0.52
C ILE A 5 -4.61 -28.57 1.38
N ILE A 6 -4.57 -28.70 2.71
CA ILE A 6 -5.07 -27.66 3.62
C ILE A 6 -4.25 -26.36 3.49
N ASN A 7 -2.93 -26.47 3.29
CA ASN A 7 -2.08 -25.31 3.01
C ASN A 7 -2.30 -24.70 1.62
N PHE A 8 -2.84 -25.45 0.65
CA PHE A 8 -3.20 -24.91 -0.67
C PHE A 8 -4.46 -24.05 -0.58
N ILE A 9 -5.53 -24.60 0.00
CA ILE A 9 -6.82 -23.91 0.19
C ILE A 9 -6.66 -22.68 1.12
N GLN A 10 -5.79 -22.74 2.14
CA GLN A 10 -5.46 -21.58 2.99
C GLN A 10 -4.63 -20.47 2.30
N ASN A 11 -4.21 -20.65 1.04
CA ASN A 11 -3.61 -19.58 0.24
C ASN A 11 -4.60 -18.96 -0.77
N LEU A 12 -5.64 -19.69 -1.20
CA LEU A 12 -6.65 -19.22 -2.15
C LEU A 12 -7.69 -18.24 -1.55
N LEU A 13 -7.80 -18.16 -0.22
CA LEU A 13 -8.66 -17.18 0.49
C LEU A 13 -7.90 -15.93 0.97
N LYS A 14 -6.81 -15.57 0.28
CA LYS A 14 -6.16 -14.25 0.43
C LYS A 14 -6.66 -13.32 -0.68
N PRO A 15 -7.22 -12.15 -0.38
CA PRO A 15 -7.50 -11.14 -1.40
C PRO A 15 -6.21 -10.76 -2.12
N PHE A 16 -6.20 -10.87 -3.45
CA PHE A 16 -5.11 -10.38 -4.29
C PHE A 16 -5.15 -8.84 -4.28
N ARG A 17 -4.48 -8.23 -3.29
CA ARG A 17 -4.33 -6.77 -3.25
C ARG A 17 -3.28 -6.34 -4.26
N SER A 18 -3.76 -5.89 -5.41
CA SER A 18 -3.01 -5.03 -6.34
C SER A 18 -2.67 -3.70 -5.64
N SER A 19 -1.67 -3.72 -4.77
CA SER A 19 -1.26 -2.59 -3.93
C SER A 19 0.04 -1.97 -4.43
N THR A 20 -0.10 -1.11 -5.43
CA THR A 20 0.66 0.15 -5.44
C THR A 20 0.21 1.02 -4.24
N LYS A 21 0.78 2.23 -4.07
CA LYS A 21 0.25 3.30 -3.16
C LYS A 21 0.60 3.17 -1.65
N ASP A 22 0.94 4.21 -0.86
CA ASP A 22 1.11 5.64 -1.23
C ASP A 22 2.03 6.60 -0.39
N GLU A 23 2.04 7.88 -0.81
CA GLU A 23 2.92 9.05 -0.61
C GLU A 23 3.10 9.62 0.84
N ASN A 24 4.10 10.46 1.16
CA ASN A 24 4.21 11.90 0.80
C ASN A 24 5.63 12.45 0.46
N CYS A 25 5.77 13.10 -0.71
CA CYS A 25 6.43 14.42 -0.90
C CYS A 25 6.17 14.97 -2.32
N GLU A 26 6.07 16.29 -2.50
CA GLU A 26 6.01 16.97 -3.82
C GLU A 26 7.31 16.72 -4.64
N GLN A 27 7.30 15.68 -5.48
CA GLN A 27 8.46 15.26 -6.27
C GLN A 27 8.38 15.74 -7.72
N LYS A 28 8.98 16.89 -8.00
CA LYS A 28 8.98 17.44 -9.36
C LYS A 28 9.89 16.62 -10.27
N GLN A 29 9.40 16.25 -11.46
CA GLN A 29 10.25 15.75 -12.52
C GLN A 29 11.12 16.91 -13.04
N PHE A 30 12.42 16.86 -12.78
CA PHE A 30 13.37 17.88 -13.22
C PHE A 30 13.94 17.51 -14.59
N SER A 31 14.09 18.50 -15.48
CA SER A 31 14.81 18.29 -16.74
C SER A 31 16.31 18.06 -16.47
N PHE A 32 16.95 17.18 -17.26
CA PHE A 32 18.39 16.97 -17.17
C PHE A 32 19.20 18.27 -17.40
N PRO A 33 18.87 19.15 -18.36
CA PRO A 33 19.48 20.47 -18.49
C PRO A 33 19.38 21.34 -17.22
N THR A 34 18.24 21.34 -16.53
CA THR A 34 18.06 22.09 -15.27
C THR A 34 19.01 21.59 -14.18
N LEU A 35 19.11 20.28 -13.97
CA LEU A 35 20.01 19.70 -12.95
C LEU A 35 21.48 19.81 -13.35
N ALA A 36 21.80 19.71 -14.64
CA ALA A 36 23.14 19.98 -15.15
C ALA A 36 23.53 21.44 -14.87
N SER A 37 22.69 22.42 -15.23
CA SER A 37 22.92 23.84 -14.93
C SER A 37 23.14 24.07 -13.42
N ALA A 38 22.19 23.61 -12.59
CA ALA A 38 22.23 23.79 -11.13
C ALA A 38 23.50 23.21 -10.47
N THR A 39 24.03 22.10 -10.99
CA THR A 39 25.25 21.43 -10.49
C THR A 39 26.55 21.87 -11.18
N LYS A 40 26.50 22.89 -12.06
CA LYS A 40 27.62 23.30 -12.95
C LYS A 40 28.17 22.14 -13.79
N HIS A 41 27.27 21.44 -14.48
CA HIS A 41 27.52 20.20 -15.23
C HIS A 41 28.21 19.12 -14.37
N PHE A 42 27.67 18.91 -13.15
CA PHE A 42 28.18 17.93 -12.18
C PHE A 42 29.68 18.12 -11.84
N HIS A 43 30.12 19.38 -11.67
CA HIS A 43 31.53 19.71 -11.43
C HIS A 43 32.08 19.01 -10.17
N PRO A 44 33.34 18.52 -10.16
CA PRO A 44 33.94 17.88 -8.99
C PRO A 44 33.84 18.70 -7.69
N ASP A 45 33.98 20.03 -7.76
CA ASP A 45 33.87 20.93 -6.59
C ASP A 45 32.46 21.00 -5.99
N ARG A 46 31.44 20.50 -6.69
CA ARG A 46 30.07 20.36 -6.15
C ARG A 46 29.84 19.01 -5.46
N LYS A 47 30.78 18.07 -5.52
CA LYS A 47 30.60 16.70 -5.02
C LYS A 47 30.57 16.65 -3.48
N LEU A 48 29.42 16.28 -2.91
CA LEU A 48 29.19 16.12 -1.48
C LEU A 48 29.65 14.75 -0.93
N GLY A 49 29.75 13.77 -1.82
CA GLY A 49 30.15 12.40 -1.50
C GLY A 49 30.04 11.46 -2.71
N GLN A 50 30.24 10.18 -2.44
CA GLN A 50 29.98 9.08 -3.37
C GLN A 50 29.54 7.87 -2.56
N GLY A 51 28.30 7.44 -2.77
CA GLY A 51 27.78 6.20 -2.21
C GLY A 51 28.25 4.99 -3.01
N ARG A 52 27.77 3.80 -2.62
CA ARG A 52 28.02 2.54 -3.34
C ARG A 52 27.60 2.62 -4.82
N TYR A 53 26.58 3.41 -5.12
CA TYR A 53 25.89 3.41 -6.41
C TYR A 53 26.05 4.68 -7.25
N GLY A 54 26.61 5.77 -6.69
CA GLY A 54 26.74 7.03 -7.43
C GLY A 54 27.35 8.20 -6.65
N PRO A 55 27.92 9.21 -7.34
CA PRO A 55 28.26 10.50 -6.75
C PRO A 55 27.01 11.34 -6.39
N VAL A 56 27.12 12.14 -5.34
CA VAL A 56 26.10 13.14 -4.94
C VAL A 56 26.69 14.54 -5.08
N PHE A 57 25.95 15.47 -5.69
CA PHE A 57 26.38 16.84 -5.96
C PHE A 57 25.45 17.90 -5.35
N ARG A 58 26.00 19.02 -4.87
CA ARG A 58 25.23 20.20 -4.46
C ARG A 58 24.86 21.02 -5.70
N GLY A 59 23.57 21.09 -5.99
CA GLY A 59 23.00 22.02 -6.97
C GLY A 59 22.46 23.28 -6.30
N LYS A 60 22.30 24.35 -7.07
CA LYS A 60 21.44 25.49 -6.73
C LYS A 60 20.54 25.80 -7.92
N LEU A 61 19.23 25.76 -7.70
CA LEU A 61 18.21 26.04 -8.70
C LEU A 61 18.12 27.55 -9.00
N GLU A 62 17.45 27.88 -10.12
CA GLU A 62 17.26 29.27 -10.56
C GLU A 62 16.37 30.07 -9.59
N ASP A 63 15.42 29.41 -8.93
CA ASP A 63 14.62 29.94 -7.82
C ASP A 63 15.43 30.17 -6.51
N GLY A 64 16.72 29.84 -6.52
CA GLY A 64 17.64 30.04 -5.41
C GLY A 64 17.70 28.90 -4.38
N ARG A 65 16.84 27.86 -4.48
CA ARG A 65 16.87 26.70 -3.57
C ARG A 65 18.13 25.87 -3.78
N GLU A 66 18.70 25.36 -2.70
CA GLU A 66 19.82 24.41 -2.75
C GLU A 66 19.33 22.97 -2.66
N ILE A 67 19.93 22.11 -3.47
CA ILE A 67 19.52 20.71 -3.66
C ILE A 67 20.72 19.76 -3.61
N ALA A 68 20.49 18.51 -3.23
CA ALA A 68 21.44 17.42 -3.38
C ALA A 68 21.00 16.50 -4.53
N VAL A 69 21.85 16.29 -5.53
CA VAL A 69 21.54 15.46 -6.70
C VAL A 69 22.38 14.18 -6.66
N LYS A 70 21.76 13.03 -6.38
CA LYS A 70 22.37 11.69 -6.44
C LYS A 70 22.30 11.22 -7.90
N LYS A 71 23.45 11.17 -8.59
CA LYS A 71 23.54 10.63 -9.95
C LYS A 71 23.89 9.14 -9.88
N LEU A 72 22.96 8.28 -10.31
CA LEU A 72 23.14 6.83 -10.23
C LEU A 72 23.99 6.28 -11.39
N SER A 73 24.74 5.21 -11.12
CA SER A 73 25.70 4.65 -12.08
C SER A 73 25.03 3.78 -13.15
N HIS A 74 25.23 4.17 -14.42
CA HIS A 74 24.72 3.48 -15.61
C HIS A 74 25.22 2.02 -15.76
N ILE A 75 26.22 1.59 -14.99
CA ILE A 75 27.01 0.37 -15.24
C ILE A 75 26.33 -0.91 -14.70
N SER A 76 25.20 -0.83 -13.97
CA SER A 76 24.61 -2.02 -13.35
C SER A 76 23.07 -2.08 -13.37
N ARG A 77 22.55 -3.32 -13.50
CA ARG A 77 21.13 -3.65 -13.28
C ARG A 77 20.65 -3.29 -11.86
N LEU A 78 21.57 -3.15 -10.91
CA LEU A 78 21.26 -2.70 -9.55
C LEU A 78 20.90 -1.20 -9.52
N GLY A 79 21.60 -0.34 -10.26
CA GLY A 79 21.34 1.11 -10.25
C GLY A 79 19.93 1.50 -10.74
N LYS A 80 19.37 0.76 -11.72
CA LYS A 80 17.96 0.94 -12.11
C LYS A 80 16.99 0.44 -11.03
N LYS A 81 17.26 -0.71 -10.40
CA LYS A 81 16.43 -1.22 -9.30
C LYS A 81 16.46 -0.29 -8.08
N GLU A 82 17.63 0.23 -7.73
CA GLU A 82 17.82 1.22 -6.66
C GLU A 82 17.10 2.53 -6.96
N PHE A 83 17.17 3.06 -8.19
CA PHE A 83 16.38 4.23 -8.60
C PHE A 83 14.89 4.03 -8.34
N THR A 84 14.34 2.91 -8.81
CA THR A 84 12.92 2.58 -8.64
C THR A 84 12.55 2.30 -7.18
N ASN A 85 13.40 1.59 -6.41
CA ASN A 85 13.18 1.37 -4.98
C ASN A 85 13.24 2.69 -4.19
N GLU A 86 14.28 3.49 -4.35
CA GLU A 86 14.47 4.73 -3.60
C GLU A 86 13.39 5.76 -3.94
N ALA A 87 12.97 5.85 -5.21
CA ALA A 87 11.79 6.63 -5.60
C ALA A 87 10.50 6.06 -4.99
N LYS A 88 10.18 4.76 -5.17
CA LYS A 88 8.96 4.12 -4.62
C LYS A 88 8.86 4.27 -3.11
N LEU A 89 9.98 4.29 -2.39
CA LEU A 89 10.00 4.39 -0.93
C LEU A 89 9.98 5.84 -0.44
N LEU A 90 10.80 6.73 -1.03
CA LEU A 90 10.86 8.13 -0.61
C LEU A 90 9.73 9.01 -1.15
N THR A 91 8.92 8.52 -2.09
CA THR A 91 7.58 9.09 -2.30
C THR A 91 6.70 8.89 -1.08
N ARG A 92 6.80 7.78 -0.34
CA ARG A 92 5.92 7.39 0.78
C ARG A 92 6.24 8.02 2.15
N VAL A 93 7.26 8.87 2.28
CA VAL A 93 7.77 9.31 3.60
C VAL A 93 8.07 10.80 3.71
N GLN A 94 7.24 11.53 4.47
CA GLN A 94 7.50 12.91 4.88
C GLN A 94 7.51 13.01 6.41
N HIS A 95 8.72 13.02 6.98
CA HIS A 95 8.90 13.18 8.43
C HIS A 95 10.16 14.00 8.72
N ARG A 96 10.15 14.77 9.82
CA ARG A 96 11.26 15.66 10.20
C ARG A 96 12.60 14.93 10.29
N ASN A 97 12.59 13.66 10.71
CA ASN A 97 13.78 12.83 10.84
C ASN A 97 14.07 11.91 9.65
N VAL A 98 13.48 12.17 8.48
CA VAL A 98 13.79 11.52 7.20
C VAL A 98 14.26 12.59 6.19
N VAL A 99 15.09 12.22 5.22
CA VAL A 99 15.49 13.12 4.13
C VAL A 99 14.37 13.26 3.10
N ASN A 100 14.03 14.50 2.77
CA ASN A 100 12.94 14.82 1.88
C ASN A 100 13.41 14.75 0.40
N LEU A 101 12.85 13.80 -0.36
CA LEU A 101 13.08 13.69 -1.81
C LEU A 101 12.18 14.72 -2.52
N LEU A 102 12.80 15.71 -3.17
CA LEU A 102 12.16 16.85 -3.85
C LEU A 102 11.83 16.58 -5.32
N GLY A 103 12.28 15.45 -5.87
CA GLY A 103 12.04 15.09 -7.26
C GLY A 103 13.06 14.11 -7.83
N TYR A 104 12.91 13.84 -9.12
CA TYR A 104 13.77 12.93 -9.87
C TYR A 104 14.00 13.46 -11.29
N CYS A 105 14.93 12.84 -12.01
CA CYS A 105 15.09 13.02 -13.45
C CYS A 105 15.32 11.63 -14.08
N ASP A 106 14.37 11.24 -14.93
CA ASP A 106 14.58 10.18 -15.92
C ASP A 106 14.84 10.86 -17.28
N HIS A 107 16.03 10.65 -17.85
CA HIS A 107 16.36 11.18 -19.17
C HIS A 107 17.23 10.18 -19.94
N GLY A 108 16.58 9.19 -20.56
CA GLY A 108 17.25 8.13 -21.32
C GLY A 108 18.11 7.23 -20.42
N GLN A 109 19.44 7.37 -20.51
CA GLN A 109 20.38 6.64 -19.64
C GLN A 109 20.66 7.37 -18.31
N GLU A 110 20.29 8.64 -18.19
CA GLU A 110 20.42 9.41 -16.95
C GLU A 110 19.29 9.05 -15.97
N LYS A 111 19.66 8.85 -14.70
CA LYS A 111 18.77 8.54 -13.57
C LYS A 111 19.29 9.32 -12.36
N LEU A 112 18.58 10.38 -11.99
CA LEU A 112 18.98 11.31 -10.95
C LEU A 112 17.87 11.41 -9.89
N LEU A 113 18.25 11.43 -8.61
CA LEU A 113 17.34 11.69 -7.49
C LEU A 113 17.73 13.01 -6.82
N VAL A 114 16.74 13.86 -6.52
CA VAL A 114 16.92 15.26 -6.12
C VAL A 114 16.34 15.48 -4.73
N TYR A 115 17.20 15.76 -3.76
CA TYR A 115 16.89 15.86 -2.34
C TYR A 115 17.04 17.30 -1.84
N GLU A 116 16.48 17.58 -0.66
CA GLU A 116 16.85 18.75 0.13
C GLU A 116 18.37 18.78 0.40
N TYR A 117 18.99 19.97 0.40
CA TYR A 117 20.40 20.11 0.75
C TYR A 117 20.60 20.16 2.27
N VAL A 118 20.88 19.01 2.89
CA VAL A 118 21.10 18.89 4.34
C VAL A 118 22.48 19.42 4.74
N VAL A 119 22.50 20.61 5.38
CA VAL A 119 23.65 21.51 5.44
C VAL A 119 24.89 20.95 6.15
N ASN A 120 24.74 20.30 7.31
CA ASN A 120 25.88 19.77 8.07
C ASN A 120 26.36 18.40 7.55
N GLY A 121 25.63 17.76 6.63
CA GLY A 121 26.00 16.48 6.04
C GLY A 121 25.93 15.29 7.02
N SER A 122 26.65 14.22 6.73
CA SER A 122 26.55 12.94 7.45
C SER A 122 27.23 12.93 8.82
N LEU A 123 26.60 12.26 9.80
CA LEU A 123 27.03 12.14 11.19
C LEU A 123 28.45 11.57 11.33
N ASP A 124 28.83 10.59 10.50
CA ASP A 124 30.18 9.99 10.47
C ASP A 124 31.30 11.02 10.26
N LYS A 125 31.03 12.12 9.55
CA LYS A 125 31.99 13.22 9.29
C LYS A 125 32.25 14.10 10.52
N HIS A 126 31.41 14.03 11.55
CA HIS A 126 31.55 14.76 12.81
C HIS A 126 31.97 13.82 13.95
N LEU A 127 31.39 12.61 14.01
CA LEU A 127 31.63 11.64 15.09
C LEU A 127 33.02 10.99 15.02
N PHE A 128 33.57 10.71 13.84
CA PHE A 128 34.81 9.95 13.68
C PHE A 128 36.01 10.74 13.12
N LYS A 129 35.87 12.06 12.89
CA LYS A 129 36.97 12.89 12.36
C LYS A 129 37.65 13.68 13.48
N ALA A 130 38.97 13.48 13.60
CA ALA A 130 39.80 14.21 14.54
C ALA A 130 39.64 15.74 14.38
N GLY A 131 39.53 16.46 15.51
CA GLY A 131 39.35 17.91 15.53
C GLY A 131 37.91 18.40 15.31
N ARG A 132 36.89 17.54 15.47
CA ARG A 132 35.46 17.94 15.42
C ARG A 132 34.58 17.44 16.58
N GLY A 133 35.14 16.71 17.55
CA GLY A 133 34.38 16.16 18.68
C GLY A 133 33.59 17.21 19.47
N ASP A 134 34.15 18.42 19.61
CA ASP A 134 33.57 19.58 20.30
C ASP A 134 32.21 20.04 19.74
N ALA A 135 31.84 19.60 18.53
CA ALA A 135 30.55 19.94 17.92
C ALA A 135 29.37 19.08 18.42
N LEU A 136 29.62 17.94 19.07
CA LEU A 136 28.60 16.97 19.51
C LEU A 136 28.74 16.68 21.01
N ASP A 137 28.24 17.61 21.82
CA ASP A 137 28.02 17.44 23.26
C ASP A 137 26.97 16.34 23.56
N TRP A 138 26.82 15.97 24.84
CA TRP A 138 25.89 14.90 25.21
C TRP A 138 24.45 15.23 24.82
N LYS A 139 24.02 16.48 24.98
CA LYS A 139 22.66 16.89 24.62
C LYS A 139 22.40 16.65 23.13
N ARG A 140 23.30 17.09 22.24
CA ARG A 140 23.19 16.86 20.79
C ARG A 140 23.22 15.37 20.45
N ARG A 141 24.09 14.57 21.08
CA ARG A 141 24.09 13.11 20.84
C ARG A 141 22.78 12.45 21.32
N TYR A 142 22.20 12.90 22.43
CA TYR A 142 20.89 12.41 22.93
C TYR A 142 19.73 12.84 22.02
N ASP A 143 19.70 14.09 21.58
CA ASP A 143 18.73 14.62 20.62
C ASP A 143 18.82 13.86 19.28
N ILE A 144 20.05 13.51 18.84
CA ILE A 144 20.30 12.70 17.64
C ILE A 144 19.83 11.25 17.82
N ILE A 145 20.14 10.59 18.94
CA ILE A 145 19.62 9.23 19.25
C ILE A 145 18.09 9.23 19.20
N THR A 146 17.46 10.23 19.82
CA THR A 146 16.00 10.39 19.88
C THR A 146 15.40 10.68 18.50
N GLY A 147 16.03 11.53 17.69
CA GLY A 147 15.58 11.85 16.34
C GLY A 147 15.70 10.67 15.38
N ILE A 148 16.80 9.90 15.42
CA ILE A 148 16.93 8.66 14.62
C ILE A 148 15.85 7.65 15.06
N ALA A 149 15.61 7.51 16.37
CA ALA A 149 14.58 6.61 16.87
C ALA A 149 13.17 7.00 16.39
N ARG A 150 12.83 8.29 16.35
CA ARG A 150 11.57 8.81 15.78
C ARG A 150 11.50 8.64 14.26
N GLY A 151 12.60 8.85 13.55
CA GLY A 151 12.67 8.61 12.10
C GLY A 151 12.44 7.15 11.73
N LEU A 152 12.99 6.22 12.51
CA LEU A 152 12.78 4.79 12.35
C LEU A 152 11.38 4.35 12.76
N LEU A 153 10.86 4.86 13.89
CA LEU A 153 9.47 4.67 14.30
C LEU A 153 8.50 5.03 13.17
N TYR A 154 8.67 6.22 12.59
CA TYR A 154 7.83 6.66 11.48
C TYR A 154 7.86 5.68 10.29
N ILE A 155 9.03 5.26 9.81
CA ILE A 155 9.09 4.35 8.65
C ILE A 155 8.72 2.89 8.99
N HIS A 156 8.68 2.50 10.27
CA HIS A 156 8.27 1.15 10.71
C HIS A 156 6.79 1.03 11.05
N GLU A 157 6.18 2.10 11.58
CA GLU A 157 4.88 2.03 12.26
C GLU A 157 3.93 3.19 11.86
N GLY A 158 4.40 4.24 11.16
CA GLY A 158 3.64 5.48 10.86
C GLY A 158 3.70 5.98 9.41
N SER A 159 4.27 5.21 8.46
CA SER A 159 4.19 5.49 7.02
C SER A 159 3.13 4.60 6.34
N PRO A 160 2.55 4.99 5.19
CA PRO A 160 1.43 4.26 4.56
C PRO A 160 1.71 2.81 4.14
N GLY A 161 2.97 2.37 4.23
CA GLY A 161 3.34 0.97 4.36
C GLY A 161 4.59 0.84 5.24
N VAL A 162 4.82 -0.33 5.81
CA VAL A 162 5.98 -0.60 6.69
C VAL A 162 7.25 -0.70 5.85
N ILE A 163 8.22 0.18 6.06
CA ILE A 163 9.48 0.25 5.29
C ILE A 163 10.66 -0.21 6.15
N THR A 164 11.31 -1.32 5.76
CA THR A 164 12.60 -1.72 6.36
C THR A 164 13.75 -1.14 5.53
N HIS A 165 14.61 -0.33 6.15
CA HIS A 165 15.66 0.47 5.51
C HIS A 165 16.92 -0.32 5.12
N ARG A 166 17.29 -1.34 5.92
CA ARG A 166 18.37 -2.33 5.68
C ARG A 166 19.81 -1.80 5.68
N ASP A 167 20.03 -0.49 5.59
CA ASP A 167 21.36 0.13 5.57
C ASP A 167 21.51 1.32 6.54
N ILE A 168 20.95 1.17 7.76
CA ILE A 168 21.07 2.15 8.84
C ILE A 168 22.50 2.14 9.42
N LYS A 169 23.18 3.29 9.33
CA LYS A 169 24.56 3.49 9.81
C LYS A 169 24.87 4.99 9.95
N ALA A 170 25.90 5.36 10.70
CA ALA A 170 26.27 6.78 10.91
C ALA A 170 26.62 7.56 9.62
N GLY A 171 26.96 6.89 8.52
CA GLY A 171 27.16 7.53 7.21
C GLY A 171 25.85 7.93 6.49
N ASN A 172 24.74 7.29 6.85
CA ASN A 172 23.41 7.46 6.25
C ASN A 172 22.47 8.29 7.13
N ILE A 173 22.94 8.79 8.28
CA ILE A 173 22.27 9.82 9.07
C ILE A 173 22.87 11.18 8.68
N LEU A 174 22.06 12.06 8.09
CA LEU A 174 22.42 13.45 7.80
C LEU A 174 21.99 14.38 8.94
N LEU A 175 22.57 15.57 9.05
CA LEU A 175 22.27 16.57 10.09
C LEU A 175 21.90 17.91 9.44
N ASP A 176 20.73 18.45 9.77
CA ASP A 176 20.33 19.79 9.31
C ASP A 176 21.07 20.92 10.05
N ASP A 177 20.78 22.17 9.73
CA ASP A 177 21.41 23.34 10.34
C ASP A 177 21.07 23.53 11.83
N GLN A 178 19.99 22.91 12.31
CA GLN A 178 19.62 22.83 13.73
C GLN A 178 20.13 21.55 14.42
N TRP A 179 20.97 20.76 13.73
CA TRP A 179 21.56 19.48 14.18
C TRP A 179 20.54 18.35 14.38
N VAL A 180 19.34 18.45 13.80
CA VAL A 180 18.34 17.38 13.82
C VAL A 180 18.74 16.29 12.81
N PRO A 181 18.69 15.00 13.18
CA PRO A 181 19.07 13.91 12.29
C PRO A 181 18.00 13.62 11.25
N LYS A 182 18.43 13.31 10.02
CA LYS A 182 17.61 12.87 8.89
C LYS A 182 18.16 11.57 8.32
N ILE A 183 17.36 10.49 8.33
CA ILE A 183 17.71 9.20 7.72
C ILE A 183 17.70 9.34 6.19
N ALA A 184 18.69 8.77 5.50
CA ALA A 184 18.89 8.87 4.06
C ALA A 184 19.47 7.58 3.44
N ASP A 185 19.51 7.50 2.10
CA ASP A 185 20.02 6.37 1.30
C ASP A 185 19.12 5.12 1.38
N PHE A 186 17.84 5.29 1.02
CA PHE A 186 16.78 4.28 1.03
C PHE A 186 16.87 3.28 -0.13
N GLY A 187 17.88 3.38 -1.01
CA GLY A 187 18.06 2.53 -2.19
C GLY A 187 18.16 1.01 -1.96
N MET A 188 18.36 0.55 -0.71
CA MET A 188 18.27 -0.87 -0.34
C MET A 188 16.93 -1.28 0.28
N GLY A 189 16.06 -0.33 0.62
CA GLY A 189 14.86 -0.57 1.42
C GLY A 189 13.80 -1.48 0.77
N ARG A 190 12.86 -1.93 1.60
CA ARG A 190 11.79 -2.89 1.26
C ARG A 190 10.48 -2.51 1.96
N LEU A 191 9.35 -2.80 1.32
CA LEU A 191 8.02 -2.66 1.90
C LEU A 191 7.54 -4.00 2.45
N PHE A 192 6.87 -3.99 3.60
CA PHE A 192 6.40 -5.19 4.28
C PHE A 192 4.88 -5.12 4.46
N PRO A 193 4.10 -6.16 4.12
CA PRO A 193 4.52 -7.45 3.56
C PRO A 193 4.61 -7.50 2.02
N GLU A 194 4.62 -6.36 1.31
CA GLU A 194 4.69 -6.31 -0.18
C GLU A 194 5.91 -7.07 -0.76
N ASP A 195 7.05 -7.02 -0.07
CA ASP A 195 8.24 -7.83 -0.36
C ASP A 195 8.31 -9.04 0.59
N GLU A 196 8.70 -10.21 0.06
CA GLU A 196 8.80 -11.47 0.80
C GLU A 196 9.66 -11.41 2.08
N THR A 197 9.37 -12.29 3.04
CA THR A 197 10.12 -12.38 4.32
C THR A 197 11.54 -12.92 4.15
N HIS A 198 11.79 -13.76 3.13
CA HIS A 198 13.12 -14.28 2.79
C HIS A 198 13.68 -13.52 1.58
N VAL A 199 14.74 -12.73 1.78
CA VAL A 199 15.35 -11.91 0.72
C VAL A 199 16.85 -12.11 0.62
N TYR A 200 17.39 -11.80 -0.57
CA TYR A 200 18.84 -11.73 -0.77
C TYR A 200 19.48 -10.69 0.18
N VAL A 201 20.50 -11.13 0.93
CA VAL A 201 21.17 -10.33 1.97
C VAL A 201 21.94 -9.16 1.36
N ALA A 202 21.56 -7.94 1.74
CA ALA A 202 22.19 -6.69 1.33
C ALA A 202 22.15 -5.64 2.45
N GLY A 203 23.23 -4.87 2.59
CA GLY A 203 23.40 -3.82 3.60
C GLY A 203 24.87 -3.42 3.73
N THR A 204 25.27 -2.97 4.91
CA THR A 204 26.67 -2.78 5.33
C THR A 204 26.98 -3.78 6.45
N ASN A 205 27.94 -4.69 6.22
CA ASN A 205 28.14 -5.92 7.00
C ASN A 205 28.27 -5.70 8.51
N GLU A 206 28.89 -4.61 8.93
CA GLU A 206 29.17 -4.26 10.34
C GLU A 206 27.94 -3.75 11.11
N TYR A 207 26.80 -3.59 10.43
CA TYR A 207 25.51 -3.15 11.00
C TYR A 207 24.39 -4.19 10.82
N MET A 208 24.57 -5.20 9.96
CA MET A 208 23.52 -6.19 9.65
C MET A 208 23.26 -7.17 10.81
N ALA A 209 21.98 -7.49 11.02
CA ALA A 209 21.52 -8.39 12.08
C ALA A 209 21.84 -9.88 11.80
N PRO A 210 22.11 -10.71 12.82
CA PRO A 210 22.52 -12.11 12.64
C PRO A 210 21.54 -12.98 11.85
N GLU A 211 20.24 -12.93 12.17
CA GLU A 211 19.20 -13.73 11.52
C GLU A 211 19.03 -13.37 10.04
N TYR A 212 19.20 -12.10 9.72
CA TYR A 212 19.15 -11.57 8.36
C TYR A 212 20.36 -12.03 7.55
N VAL A 213 21.57 -12.00 8.13
CA VAL A 213 22.79 -12.48 7.49
C VAL A 213 22.81 -14.01 7.32
N MET A 214 22.26 -14.75 8.27
CA MET A 214 22.32 -16.23 8.28
C MET A 214 21.18 -16.90 7.49
N HIS A 215 19.98 -16.32 7.47
CA HIS A 215 18.77 -16.98 6.93
C HIS A 215 18.03 -16.15 5.88
N GLY A 216 18.51 -14.94 5.55
CA GLY A 216 17.82 -14.00 4.66
C GLY A 216 16.52 -13.42 5.22
N ILE A 217 16.18 -13.72 6.48
CA ILE A 217 14.93 -13.30 7.12
C ILE A 217 14.99 -11.79 7.38
N LEU A 218 14.09 -11.04 6.73
CA LEU A 218 13.98 -9.60 6.88
C LEU A 218 12.78 -9.23 7.77
N SER A 219 12.98 -8.26 8.65
CA SER A 219 11.92 -7.61 9.43
C SER A 219 12.41 -6.25 9.95
N PRO A 220 11.52 -5.36 10.45
CA PRO A 220 11.91 -4.13 11.14
C PRO A 220 12.93 -4.35 12.28
N LYS A 221 12.97 -5.52 12.91
CA LYS A 221 13.95 -5.87 13.96
C LYS A 221 15.41 -5.91 13.45
N ALA A 222 15.65 -5.97 12.14
CA ALA A 222 16.98 -5.84 11.55
C ALA A 222 17.49 -4.38 11.54
N ASP A 223 16.60 -3.42 11.30
CA ASP A 223 16.90 -1.99 11.46
C ASP A 223 17.06 -1.62 12.94
N VAL A 224 16.26 -2.21 13.85
CA VAL A 224 16.43 -2.03 15.31
C VAL A 224 17.84 -2.44 15.75
N TYR A 225 18.35 -3.58 15.27
CA TYR A 225 19.73 -4.01 15.53
C TYR A 225 20.74 -2.99 14.98
N SER A 226 20.56 -2.56 13.73
CA SER A 226 21.42 -1.57 13.06
C SER A 226 21.46 -0.24 13.83
N PHE A 227 20.31 0.23 14.32
CA PHE A 227 20.17 1.38 15.21
C PHE A 227 20.92 1.20 16.54
N GLY A 228 20.81 0.02 17.16
CA GLY A 228 21.53 -0.29 18.40
C GLY A 228 23.05 -0.18 18.26
N VAL A 229 23.60 -0.56 17.10
CA VAL A 229 25.02 -0.31 16.77
C VAL A 229 25.31 1.20 16.70
N VAL A 230 24.50 1.98 15.98
CA VAL A 230 24.67 3.44 15.85
C VAL A 230 24.57 4.17 17.20
N VAL A 231 23.72 3.71 18.13
CA VAL A 231 23.64 4.23 19.51
C VAL A 231 24.96 4.00 20.26
N LEU A 232 25.56 2.81 20.15
CA LEU A 232 26.85 2.52 20.78
C LEU A 232 28.01 3.30 20.12
N GLU A 233 27.96 3.53 18.80
CA GLU A 233 28.92 4.42 18.12
C GLU A 233 28.80 5.87 18.62
N LEU A 234 27.57 6.40 18.78
CA LEU A 234 27.31 7.75 19.29
C LEU A 234 27.80 7.95 20.73
N ILE A 235 27.55 6.98 21.62
CA ILE A 235 27.97 7.05 23.03
C ILE A 235 29.50 6.99 23.14
N SER A 236 30.15 6.08 22.40
CA SER A 236 31.58 5.80 22.54
C SER A 236 32.51 6.66 21.69
N GLY A 237 32.00 7.31 20.65
CA GLY A 237 32.82 7.97 19.62
C GLY A 237 33.62 6.99 18.75
N GLN A 238 33.46 5.69 18.92
CA GLN A 238 34.22 4.65 18.23
C GLN A 238 33.40 3.99 17.12
N LYS A 239 34.02 3.80 15.95
CA LYS A 239 33.38 3.17 14.79
C LYS A 239 33.50 1.64 14.86
N ASN A 240 32.39 0.91 14.74
CA ASN A 240 32.35 -0.56 14.86
C ASN A 240 33.24 -1.26 13.81
N SER A 241 33.33 -0.71 12.59
CA SER A 241 34.15 -1.27 11.50
C SER A 241 35.67 -1.13 11.73
N SER A 242 36.09 -0.29 12.68
CA SER A 242 37.50 -0.04 12.99
C SER A 242 37.72 0.11 14.50
N PHE A 243 37.00 -0.71 15.29
CA PHE A 243 37.09 -0.71 16.74
C PHE A 243 38.51 -1.08 17.18
N ASN A 244 39.14 -0.22 18.00
CA ASN A 244 40.51 -0.42 18.43
C ASN A 244 40.57 -1.50 19.52
N ARG A 245 41.41 -2.52 19.30
CA ARG A 245 41.62 -3.66 20.23
C ARG A 245 42.43 -3.28 21.47
N ILE A 246 41.90 -2.35 22.26
CA ILE A 246 42.44 -1.89 23.55
C ILE A 246 41.95 -2.78 24.71
N SER A 247 41.04 -3.71 24.42
CA SER A 247 40.55 -4.73 25.36
C SER A 247 40.39 -6.09 24.65
N ASP A 248 40.19 -7.16 25.42
CA ASP A 248 40.06 -8.54 24.94
C ASP A 248 38.76 -8.83 24.15
N ALA A 249 37.93 -7.82 23.88
CA ALA A 249 36.71 -7.94 23.09
C ALA A 249 36.98 -7.90 21.58
N GLU A 250 36.26 -8.71 20.80
CA GLU A 250 36.42 -8.75 19.35
C GLU A 250 35.78 -7.54 18.63
N ASN A 251 34.82 -6.86 19.28
CA ASN A 251 34.05 -5.76 18.70
C ASN A 251 33.46 -4.78 19.74
N LEU A 252 32.86 -3.69 19.25
CA LEU A 252 32.25 -2.62 20.06
C LEU A 252 31.08 -3.09 20.95
N LEU A 253 30.21 -3.95 20.41
CA LEU A 253 29.01 -4.45 21.08
C LEU A 253 29.39 -5.35 22.27
N GLU A 254 30.37 -6.23 22.06
CA GLU A 254 30.91 -7.10 23.09
C GLU A 254 31.64 -6.31 24.18
N TRP A 255 32.43 -5.30 23.82
CA TRP A 255 33.06 -4.41 24.79
C TRP A 255 32.03 -3.69 25.66
N ALA A 256 31.00 -3.11 25.05
CA ALA A 256 29.90 -2.46 25.77
C ALA A 256 29.13 -3.44 26.67
N TYR A 257 28.85 -4.66 26.19
CA TYR A 257 28.21 -5.72 26.97
C TYR A 257 29.05 -6.16 28.18
N ASN A 258 30.35 -6.32 27.99
CA ASN A 258 31.29 -6.71 29.04
C ASN A 258 31.50 -5.61 30.10
N LEU A 259 31.29 -4.34 29.76
CA LEU A 259 31.25 -3.24 30.72
C LEU A 259 29.89 -3.17 31.44
N PHE A 260 28.78 -3.26 30.71
CA PHE A 260 27.44 -3.35 31.30
C PHE A 260 27.33 -4.46 32.35
N LYS A 261 27.79 -5.68 32.03
CA LYS A 261 27.79 -6.83 32.95
C LYS A 261 28.63 -6.65 34.22
N LYS A 262 29.55 -5.68 34.23
CA LYS A 262 30.38 -5.32 35.40
C LYS A 262 29.84 -4.11 36.16
N GLY A 263 28.64 -3.62 35.81
CA GLY A 263 28.07 -2.38 36.35
C GLY A 263 28.75 -1.09 35.84
N LYS A 264 29.59 -1.20 34.81
CA LYS A 264 30.51 -0.16 34.32
C LYS A 264 30.00 0.55 33.06
N SER A 265 28.68 0.66 32.87
CA SER A 265 28.09 1.21 31.64
C SER A 265 28.59 2.62 31.26
N LEU A 266 29.00 3.43 32.23
CA LEU A 266 29.58 4.77 31.98
C LEU A 266 30.97 4.72 31.34
N GLU A 267 31.72 3.62 31.47
CA GLU A 267 33.04 3.43 30.83
C GLU A 267 32.93 3.16 29.31
N VAL A 268 31.70 3.01 28.79
CA VAL A 268 31.41 2.96 27.35
C VAL A 268 31.49 4.35 26.70
N MET A 269 31.37 5.42 27.50
CA MET A 269 31.23 6.79 27.03
C MET A 269 32.55 7.40 26.53
N ASP A 270 32.46 8.13 25.42
CA ASP A 270 33.49 9.04 24.91
C ASP A 270 33.92 10.05 25.99
N PRO A 271 35.20 10.08 26.41
CA PRO A 271 35.68 11.02 27.43
C PRO A 271 35.42 12.50 27.13
N ALA A 272 35.27 12.88 25.85
CA ALA A 272 34.93 14.26 25.47
C ALA A 272 33.52 14.69 25.95
N LEU A 273 32.62 13.73 26.23
CA LEU A 273 31.26 14.01 26.71
C LEU A 273 31.19 14.35 28.20
N ALA A 274 32.22 14.03 28.99
CA ALA A 274 32.16 14.00 30.46
C ALA A 274 31.74 15.33 31.14
N SER A 275 31.92 16.47 30.48
CA SER A 275 31.50 17.80 30.95
C SER A 275 30.01 18.13 30.75
N SER A 276 29.32 17.37 29.90
CA SER A 276 27.91 17.59 29.49
C SER A 276 27.00 16.38 29.74
N ALA A 277 27.59 15.23 30.07
CA ALA A 277 26.91 13.96 30.24
C ALA A 277 25.93 13.97 31.43
N VAL A 278 24.75 13.40 31.22
CA VAL A 278 23.80 13.04 32.29
C VAL A 278 23.94 11.53 32.54
N PRO A 279 24.58 11.08 33.64
CA PRO A 279 24.99 9.68 33.79
C PRO A 279 23.86 8.66 33.63
N ASP A 280 22.67 8.94 34.16
CA ASP A 280 21.53 8.02 34.06
C ASP A 280 21.01 7.90 32.62
N GLN A 281 21.05 8.99 31.83
CA GLN A 281 20.74 8.93 30.40
C GLN A 281 21.80 8.13 29.64
N VAL A 282 23.09 8.30 29.96
CA VAL A 282 24.18 7.54 29.32
C VAL A 282 24.01 6.04 29.59
N ALA A 283 23.80 5.67 30.86
CA ALA A 283 23.58 4.27 31.25
C ALA A 283 22.33 3.67 30.58
N MET A 284 21.24 4.44 30.49
CA MET A 284 20.00 4.04 29.81
C MET A 284 20.21 3.87 28.30
N CYS A 285 20.92 4.78 27.62
CA CYS A 285 21.22 4.65 26.20
C CYS A 285 22.16 3.47 25.89
N VAL A 286 23.10 3.13 26.79
CA VAL A 286 23.90 1.88 26.67
C VAL A 286 23.00 0.64 26.80
N GLN A 287 22.07 0.63 27.76
CA GLN A 287 21.09 -0.45 27.93
C GLN A 287 20.20 -0.61 26.68
N ILE A 288 19.71 0.50 26.11
CA ILE A 288 18.94 0.52 24.86
C ILE A 288 19.77 -0.03 23.70
N GLY A 289 21.02 0.41 23.51
CA GLY A 289 21.90 -0.09 22.45
C GLY A 289 22.14 -1.61 22.53
N LEU A 290 22.31 -2.14 23.74
CA LEU A 290 22.48 -3.57 23.99
C LEU A 290 21.18 -4.39 23.86
N LEU A 291 20.02 -3.81 24.20
CA LEU A 291 18.70 -4.42 24.01
C LEU A 291 18.31 -4.47 22.53
N CYS A 292 18.65 -3.42 21.78
CA CYS A 292 18.50 -3.38 20.33
C CYS A 292 19.41 -4.39 19.61
N THR A 293 20.61 -4.68 20.13
CA THR A 293 21.58 -5.60 19.50
C THR A 293 21.51 -7.07 19.99
N GLN A 294 20.42 -7.48 20.64
CA GLN A 294 20.23 -8.87 21.07
C GLN A 294 20.30 -9.85 19.87
N SER A 295 20.88 -11.03 20.11
CA SER A 295 21.10 -12.05 19.06
C SER A 295 19.80 -12.46 18.37
N ASP A 296 18.74 -12.68 19.15
CA ASP A 296 17.42 -13.07 18.67
C ASP A 296 16.53 -11.82 18.45
N PRO A 297 15.86 -11.66 17.29
CA PRO A 297 14.98 -10.52 17.02
C PRO A 297 13.75 -10.43 17.95
N GLN A 298 13.35 -11.50 18.63
CA GLN A 298 12.19 -11.47 19.55
C GLN A 298 12.47 -10.62 20.80
N TYR A 299 13.71 -10.64 21.31
CA TYR A 299 14.11 -9.87 22.50
C TYR A 299 14.48 -8.40 22.19
N ARG A 300 14.57 -8.02 20.92
CA ARG A 300 14.76 -6.62 20.51
C ARG A 300 13.46 -5.83 20.70
N PRO A 301 13.52 -4.54 21.07
CA PRO A 301 12.33 -3.71 21.20
C PRO A 301 11.71 -3.37 19.83
N THR A 302 10.50 -2.82 19.80
CA THR A 302 10.02 -2.01 18.66
C THR A 302 10.69 -0.64 18.69
N MET A 303 10.70 0.09 17.58
CA MET A 303 11.26 1.44 17.57
C MET A 303 10.40 2.41 18.40
N LEU A 304 9.09 2.16 18.50
CA LEU A 304 8.22 2.82 19.47
C LEU A 304 8.67 2.59 20.91
N ARG A 305 8.95 1.35 21.30
CA ARG A 305 9.45 1.05 22.65
C ARG A 305 10.78 1.75 22.93
N VAL A 306 11.65 1.91 21.94
CA VAL A 306 12.86 2.74 22.05
C VAL A 306 12.52 4.22 22.28
N VAL A 307 11.62 4.81 21.49
CA VAL A 307 11.20 6.23 21.65
C VAL A 307 10.58 6.48 23.02
N LEU A 308 9.77 5.55 23.55
CA LEU A 308 9.21 5.64 24.90
C LEU A 308 10.31 5.59 25.98
N LEU A 309 11.27 4.67 25.88
CA LEU A 309 12.40 4.59 26.82
C LEU A 309 13.26 5.87 26.81
N LEU A 310 13.45 6.50 25.65
CA LEU A 310 14.17 7.77 25.50
C LEU A 310 13.37 9.00 25.98
N SER A 311 12.04 8.87 26.14
CA SER A 311 11.14 9.96 26.55
C SER A 311 10.77 9.92 28.04
N GLN A 312 11.03 8.80 28.74
CA GLN A 312 10.77 8.66 30.17
C GLN A 312 11.90 9.26 31.04
N LYS A 313 11.59 9.55 32.31
CA LYS A 313 12.62 9.92 33.29
C LYS A 313 13.62 8.76 33.46
N PRO A 314 14.94 9.00 33.42
CA PRO A 314 15.94 7.94 33.52
C PRO A 314 15.75 7.04 34.73
N ARG A 315 15.74 5.73 34.48
CA ARG A 315 15.63 4.65 35.47
C ARG A 315 16.45 3.47 34.99
N THR A 316 17.03 2.71 35.91
CA THR A 316 17.71 1.44 35.59
C THR A 316 16.70 0.46 35.00
N LEU A 317 16.91 0.02 33.76
CA LEU A 317 16.05 -0.97 33.13
C LEU A 317 16.37 -2.36 33.67
N VAL A 318 15.42 -2.94 34.41
CA VAL A 318 15.51 -4.32 34.92
C VAL A 318 15.11 -5.28 33.80
N VAL A 319 16.06 -5.57 32.91
CA VAL A 319 15.89 -6.48 31.77
C VAL A 319 17.10 -7.40 31.68
N GLU A 320 16.88 -8.71 31.51
CA GLU A 320 17.96 -9.67 31.31
C GLU A 320 18.55 -9.55 29.90
N LEU A 321 19.76 -8.99 29.80
CA LEU A 321 20.46 -8.86 28.53
C LEU A 321 21.35 -10.07 28.25
N THR A 322 21.01 -10.82 27.19
CA THR A 322 21.88 -11.86 26.62
C THR A 322 23.01 -11.23 25.81
N ARG A 323 23.98 -12.05 25.35
CA ARG A 323 25.14 -11.56 24.59
C ARG A 323 24.66 -11.03 23.22
N PRO A 324 25.07 -9.82 22.80
CA PRO A 324 24.83 -9.33 21.45
C PRO A 324 25.38 -10.30 20.39
N GLY A 325 24.65 -10.48 19.30
CA GLY A 325 25.03 -11.45 18.27
C GLY A 325 25.95 -10.85 17.23
N ASP A 326 27.21 -11.30 17.15
CA ASP A 326 28.12 -10.90 16.06
C ASP A 326 28.09 -11.94 14.93
N PRO A 327 27.64 -11.59 13.70
CA PRO A 327 27.66 -12.48 12.54
C PRO A 327 29.04 -13.08 12.23
N ARG A 328 30.14 -12.38 12.57
CA ARG A 328 31.52 -12.82 12.32
C ARG A 328 31.95 -14.01 13.19
N SER A 329 31.22 -14.28 14.28
CA SER A 329 31.50 -15.41 15.19
C SER A 329 31.16 -16.79 14.60
N SER A 330 30.36 -16.84 13.53
CA SER A 330 30.02 -18.10 12.84
C SER A 330 31.02 -18.43 11.73
N GLN A 331 31.39 -17.46 10.89
CA GLN A 331 32.33 -17.66 9.75
C GLN A 331 33.74 -18.18 10.14
N ARG A 332 34.09 -18.17 11.43
CA ARG A 332 35.36 -18.72 11.94
C ARG A 332 35.34 -20.20 12.29
N ARG A 333 34.18 -20.85 12.39
CA ARG A 333 34.08 -22.26 12.83
C ARG A 333 34.29 -23.28 11.71
N ASP A 334 33.99 -22.91 10.47
CA ASP A 334 34.03 -23.83 9.32
C ASP A 334 35.42 -23.92 8.64
N LEU A 335 36.47 -23.36 9.25
CA LEU A 335 37.85 -23.36 8.72
C LEU A 335 38.89 -23.94 9.69
N THR A 336 38.50 -24.52 10.82
CA THR A 336 39.43 -25.01 11.86
C THR A 336 39.12 -26.41 12.38
N SER A 337 38.65 -27.31 11.51
CA SER A 337 38.50 -28.74 11.83
C SER A 337 38.95 -29.68 10.71
N ASN A 338 40.23 -29.59 10.31
CA ASN A 338 41.06 -30.77 10.00
C ASN A 338 42.55 -30.42 9.82
N PHE A 339 43.40 -31.40 10.13
CA PHE A 339 44.87 -31.45 9.98
C PHE A 339 45.75 -30.48 10.80
N ALA A 340 46.59 -31.11 11.63
CA ALA A 340 47.83 -30.58 12.19
C ALA A 340 48.80 -31.76 12.36
N PRO A 341 50.13 -31.56 12.54
CA PRO A 341 50.94 -30.39 12.20
C PRO A 341 52.18 -30.75 11.34
N ALA A 342 52.83 -29.75 10.72
CA ALA A 342 54.22 -29.87 10.27
C ALA A 342 54.97 -28.52 10.33
N THR A 343 56.21 -28.57 10.80
CA THR A 343 57.21 -27.48 10.86
C THR A 343 57.44 -26.85 9.47
N THR A 344 57.81 -25.57 9.33
CA THR A 344 59.14 -25.04 9.72
C THR A 344 59.16 -23.50 9.90
N SER A 345 60.32 -22.96 10.29
CA SER A 345 60.56 -21.61 10.79
C SER A 345 61.01 -20.58 9.74
N THR A 346 61.04 -19.30 10.16
CA THR A 346 61.89 -18.18 9.64
C THR A 346 61.67 -17.69 8.19
N SER A 347 61.83 -16.41 7.83
CA SER A 347 62.02 -15.17 8.62
C SER A 347 61.85 -13.91 7.73
N HIS A 348 61.59 -12.75 8.35
CA HIS A 348 61.84 -11.36 7.90
C HIS A 348 61.92 -11.02 6.39
N LEU A 349 61.13 -10.02 5.97
CA LEU A 349 61.66 -8.66 5.71
C LEU A 349 60.54 -7.61 5.57
N THR A 350 60.89 -6.32 5.62
CA THR A 350 59.93 -5.22 5.84
C THR A 350 60.14 -4.05 4.88
N ARG A 351 59.04 -3.43 4.42
CA ARG A 351 58.92 -2.02 3.96
C ARG A 351 59.77 -1.55 2.75
N GLN A 352 59.09 -1.14 1.67
CA GLN A 352 58.98 0.27 1.17
C GLN A 352 58.06 0.27 -0.09
N GLN A 353 56.97 1.04 -0.16
CA GLN A 353 56.82 2.48 -0.38
C GLN A 353 57.04 2.99 -1.84
N LEU A 354 55.92 3.16 -2.56
CA LEU A 354 55.59 4.26 -3.49
C LEU A 354 56.54 4.63 -4.67
N SER A 355 56.30 4.01 -5.86
CA SER A 355 55.96 4.71 -7.14
C SER A 355 56.98 5.71 -7.79
N PRO A 356 56.74 6.33 -8.97
CA PRO A 356 55.64 6.19 -9.95
C PRO A 356 56.08 6.13 -11.45
N ARG A 357 55.09 6.20 -12.37
CA ARG A 357 55.13 6.61 -13.81
C ARG A 357 55.82 5.70 -14.85
N GLY A 358 55.11 5.39 -15.94
CA GLY A 358 55.75 5.12 -17.25
C GLY A 358 54.93 4.49 -18.38
N LYS A 359 54.20 5.31 -19.16
CA LYS A 359 53.84 5.14 -20.60
C LYS A 359 53.16 3.84 -21.11
N LEU A 360 51.98 4.02 -21.73
CA LEU A 360 51.48 3.16 -22.83
C LEU A 360 52.37 3.32 -24.09
N PRO A 361 52.38 2.34 -25.01
CA PRO A 361 51.52 2.49 -26.21
C PRO A 361 50.83 1.20 -26.72
N MET A 362 49.72 1.40 -27.43
CA MET A 362 49.08 0.48 -28.39
C MET A 362 49.61 0.79 -29.82
N PRO A 363 49.22 0.12 -30.93
CA PRO A 363 48.35 -1.06 -31.11
C PRO A 363 48.99 -2.18 -32.00
N ASN A 364 48.24 -3.23 -32.34
CA ASN A 364 48.03 -3.64 -33.76
C ASN A 364 47.01 -4.79 -33.95
N PHE A 365 46.21 -4.68 -35.02
CA PHE A 365 45.40 -5.70 -35.72
C PHE A 365 45.99 -5.81 -37.17
N PRO A 366 45.64 -6.76 -38.10
CA PRO A 366 44.29 -7.35 -38.34
C PRO A 366 44.23 -8.79 -38.93
N ALA A 367 43.05 -9.15 -39.49
CA ALA A 367 42.75 -10.21 -40.49
C ALA A 367 42.88 -11.70 -40.06
N ARG A 368 41.78 -12.49 -40.02
CA ARG A 368 41.12 -13.25 -41.12
C ARG A 368 41.96 -14.38 -41.74
N ASP A 369 41.47 -15.62 -41.73
CA ASP A 369 40.51 -16.10 -42.77
C ASP A 369 39.78 -17.42 -42.39
N LYS A 370 39.06 -18.04 -43.33
CA LYS A 370 38.11 -19.18 -43.17
C LYS A 370 38.63 -20.50 -43.77
N GLN A 371 38.12 -21.66 -43.31
CA GLN A 371 37.33 -22.63 -44.14
C GLN A 371 36.86 -23.90 -43.37
N LYS A 372 36.03 -24.73 -44.03
CA LYS A 372 35.39 -25.99 -43.57
C LYS A 372 36.15 -27.23 -44.11
N ILE A 373 35.84 -28.46 -43.62
CA ILE A 373 35.23 -29.59 -44.41
C ILE A 373 35.22 -30.97 -43.66
N SER A 374 34.21 -31.80 -43.99
CA SER A 374 34.05 -33.28 -43.86
C SER A 374 34.02 -34.03 -42.52
N THR A 375 32.99 -34.87 -42.38
CA THR A 375 32.94 -36.17 -41.64
C THR A 375 33.33 -37.33 -42.60
N PRO A 376 33.52 -38.60 -42.13
CA PRO A 376 32.39 -39.54 -41.99
C PRO A 376 32.50 -40.61 -40.86
N ASP A 377 31.41 -41.35 -40.63
CA ASP A 377 31.28 -42.59 -39.81
C ASP A 377 31.35 -43.86 -40.71
N PRO A 378 31.83 -45.04 -40.24
CA PRO A 378 30.89 -46.16 -39.99
C PRO A 378 31.27 -47.24 -38.92
N ARG A 379 30.27 -47.64 -38.10
CA ARG A 379 29.84 -49.04 -37.74
C ARG A 379 30.55 -49.93 -36.65
N SER A 380 29.79 -50.17 -35.56
CA SER A 380 29.13 -51.47 -35.16
C SER A 380 29.74 -52.55 -34.21
N ARG A 381 28.83 -53.06 -33.32
CA ARG A 381 28.64 -54.44 -32.73
C ARG A 381 29.50 -54.97 -31.53
N GLY A 382 28.84 -55.80 -30.69
CA GLY A 382 29.35 -56.50 -29.47
C GLY A 382 28.76 -55.90 -28.16
N GLU A 383 27.98 -56.53 -27.26
CA GLU A 383 27.72 -57.95 -26.87
C GLU A 383 28.94 -58.61 -26.17
N VAL A 384 28.89 -59.26 -24.97
CA VAL A 384 27.80 -59.71 -24.04
C VAL A 384 28.32 -59.82 -22.57
N ASP A 385 27.43 -59.83 -21.54
CA ASP A 385 27.33 -60.70 -20.31
C ASP A 385 28.57 -61.09 -19.42
N LEU A 386 28.50 -61.57 -18.15
CA LEU A 386 27.41 -61.93 -17.18
C LEU A 386 27.95 -61.99 -15.70
N GLU A 387 27.15 -62.56 -14.77
CA GLU A 387 27.46 -63.14 -13.43
C GLU A 387 27.61 -62.23 -12.17
N HIS A 388 27.15 -62.61 -10.95
CA HIS A 388 26.03 -63.50 -10.53
C HIS A 388 25.68 -63.38 -9.01
N LEU A 389 24.80 -64.26 -8.50
CA LEU A 389 24.24 -64.44 -7.13
C LEU A 389 23.02 -63.55 -6.80
N GLN A 390 21.75 -64.03 -6.82
CA GLN A 390 21.06 -65.14 -6.11
C GLN A 390 20.68 -64.88 -4.64
N VAL A 391 19.37 -64.87 -4.36
CA VAL A 391 18.64 -65.88 -3.53
C VAL A 391 17.12 -65.73 -3.81
N GLN A 392 16.34 -66.80 -3.65
CA GLN A 392 14.95 -66.96 -4.10
C GLN A 392 14.05 -67.54 -2.99
N VAL A 393 12.77 -67.12 -2.90
CA VAL A 393 11.66 -67.90 -2.34
C VAL A 393 10.35 -67.55 -3.08
N ASP A 394 9.55 -68.57 -3.45
CA ASP A 394 8.28 -68.46 -4.18
C ASP A 394 7.06 -68.31 -3.19
N TYR A 395 5.76 -68.21 -3.53
CA TYR A 395 4.94 -69.07 -4.41
C TYR A 395 3.57 -68.46 -4.82
N ASN A 396 3.16 -68.79 -6.05
CA ASN A 396 1.80 -68.92 -6.67
C ASN A 396 0.51 -68.69 -5.86
N SER A 397 -0.53 -68.16 -6.53
CA SER A 397 -1.68 -68.99 -7.01
C SER A 397 -2.61 -68.27 -8.01
N ASN A 398 -3.31 -69.03 -8.86
CA ASN A 398 -4.18 -68.56 -9.95
C ASN A 398 -5.67 -68.68 -9.61
N ALA A 399 -6.52 -67.85 -10.22
CA ALA A 399 -7.89 -68.22 -10.65
C ALA A 399 -8.43 -67.28 -11.74
N SER A 400 -9.39 -67.75 -12.55
CA SER A 400 -10.09 -67.02 -13.63
C SER A 400 -11.61 -67.32 -13.58
N ILE A 401 -12.40 -66.78 -14.54
CA ILE A 401 -13.88 -66.92 -14.79
C ILE A 401 -14.63 -65.56 -14.68
N SER A 402 -15.78 -65.34 -15.35
CA SER A 402 -15.98 -65.01 -16.79
C SER A 402 -17.48 -64.86 -17.16
N ILE A 403 -17.84 -63.82 -17.95
CA ILE A 403 -19.07 -63.67 -18.79
C ILE A 403 -20.43 -63.43 -18.08
N SER A 404 -21.12 -62.29 -18.39
CA SER A 404 -22.46 -62.27 -19.03
C SER A 404 -23.11 -60.86 -19.18
N ASP A 405 -23.45 -60.51 -20.42
CA ASP A 405 -24.62 -59.76 -20.96
C ASP A 405 -25.14 -58.38 -20.44
N HIS A 406 -25.20 -57.45 -21.42
CA HIS A 406 -26.18 -56.37 -21.69
C HIS A 406 -27.22 -55.89 -20.64
N GLN A 407 -27.30 -54.56 -20.47
CA GLN A 407 -28.35 -53.73 -21.11
C GLN A 407 -27.98 -52.23 -21.15
N SER A 408 -28.84 -51.38 -21.75
CA SER A 408 -28.57 -49.95 -22.04
C SER A 408 -29.51 -49.01 -21.28
N THR A 409 -28.96 -47.92 -20.76
CA THR A 409 -29.68 -46.73 -20.31
C THR A 409 -28.95 -45.46 -20.74
N ARG A 410 -29.64 -44.52 -21.38
CA ARG A 410 -29.09 -43.18 -21.65
C ARG A 410 -28.99 -42.39 -20.36
N GLY A 411 -27.84 -41.75 -20.10
CA GLY A 411 -27.75 -40.68 -19.09
C GLY A 411 -28.51 -39.43 -19.53
N THR A 412 -29.24 -38.81 -18.62
CA THR A 412 -29.90 -37.50 -18.81
C THR A 412 -29.15 -36.43 -18.03
N ALA A 413 -28.83 -35.31 -18.68
CA ALA A 413 -28.16 -34.17 -18.07
C ALA A 413 -29.05 -33.44 -17.03
N PRO A 414 -28.47 -32.73 -16.05
CA PRO A 414 -29.22 -32.01 -15.01
C PRO A 414 -29.87 -30.72 -15.55
N GLU A 415 -31.06 -30.38 -15.02
CA GLU A 415 -31.83 -29.19 -15.39
C GLU A 415 -31.36 -27.93 -14.63
N GLY A 416 -30.21 -27.36 -15.02
CA GLY A 416 -29.69 -26.13 -14.41
C GLY A 416 -28.26 -25.82 -14.83
N GLY A 417 -28.05 -25.47 -16.10
CA GLY A 417 -26.72 -25.38 -16.73
C GLY A 417 -25.81 -24.24 -16.25
N VAL A 418 -25.35 -24.34 -15.02
CA VAL A 418 -24.23 -23.59 -14.40
C VAL A 418 -23.08 -24.59 -14.19
N LEU A 419 -21.83 -24.12 -14.27
CA LEU A 419 -20.64 -24.94 -14.00
C LEU A 419 -19.56 -24.07 -13.34
N CYS A 420 -19.06 -24.48 -12.17
CA CYS A 420 -18.04 -23.76 -11.42
C CYS A 420 -16.73 -24.56 -11.26
N MET A 421 -15.66 -23.90 -10.82
CA MET A 421 -14.33 -24.51 -10.70
C MET A 421 -14.25 -25.70 -9.73
N GLU A 422 -15.08 -25.74 -8.69
CA GLU A 422 -15.14 -26.88 -7.75
C GLU A 422 -15.73 -28.16 -8.37
N GLU A 423 -16.47 -28.02 -9.47
CA GLU A 423 -17.04 -29.12 -10.24
C GLU A 423 -16.09 -29.55 -11.35
N LEU A 424 -15.42 -28.58 -11.99
CA LEU A 424 -14.41 -28.82 -13.02
C LEU A 424 -13.24 -29.66 -12.49
N ALA A 425 -12.72 -29.33 -11.31
CA ALA A 425 -11.58 -30.01 -10.70
C ALA A 425 -11.82 -31.52 -10.45
N ARG A 426 -13.08 -31.90 -10.15
CA ARG A 426 -13.45 -33.31 -9.91
C ARG A 426 -13.37 -34.16 -11.17
N LEU A 427 -13.59 -33.58 -12.34
CA LEU A 427 -13.43 -34.27 -13.62
C LEU A 427 -11.95 -34.58 -13.89
N THR A 428 -11.05 -33.68 -13.48
CA THR A 428 -9.59 -33.88 -13.56
C THR A 428 -9.12 -34.99 -12.62
N GLU A 429 -9.58 -34.98 -11.35
CA GLU A 429 -9.25 -36.04 -10.36
C GLU A 429 -9.70 -37.44 -10.83
N ILE A 430 -10.83 -37.55 -11.53
CA ILE A 430 -11.30 -38.82 -12.11
C ILE A 430 -10.34 -39.30 -13.22
N GLY A 431 -9.80 -38.40 -14.04
CA GLY A 431 -8.77 -38.73 -15.04
C GLY A 431 -7.47 -39.26 -14.43
N GLU A 432 -7.01 -38.65 -13.33
CA GLU A 432 -5.83 -39.14 -12.59
C GLU A 432 -6.09 -40.51 -11.92
N ALA A 433 -7.27 -40.71 -11.34
CA ALA A 433 -7.62 -42.00 -10.72
C ALA A 433 -7.67 -43.15 -11.74
N VAL A 434 -8.20 -42.90 -12.94
CA VAL A 434 -8.27 -43.90 -14.03
C VAL A 434 -6.90 -44.21 -14.60
N THR A 435 -6.05 -43.20 -14.84
CA THR A 435 -4.67 -43.42 -15.34
C THR A 435 -3.76 -44.12 -14.33
N GLN A 436 -4.04 -44.01 -13.03
CA GLN A 436 -3.34 -44.75 -11.96
C GLN A 436 -3.96 -46.12 -11.64
N GLY A 437 -5.08 -46.50 -12.27
CA GLY A 437 -5.69 -47.83 -12.15
C GLY A 437 -6.19 -48.21 -10.75
N GLN A 438 -6.50 -47.23 -9.89
CA GLN A 438 -6.95 -47.50 -8.53
C GLN A 438 -8.45 -47.80 -8.45
N LYS A 439 -8.84 -48.68 -7.53
CA LYS A 439 -10.23 -49.09 -7.30
C LYS A 439 -10.66 -48.69 -5.89
N LEU A 440 -11.50 -47.67 -5.78
CA LEU A 440 -11.93 -47.10 -4.50
C LEU A 440 -12.83 -48.06 -3.71
N SER A 441 -12.74 -48.02 -2.37
CA SER A 441 -13.46 -48.89 -1.44
C SER A 441 -14.52 -48.14 -0.61
N PRO A 442 -15.71 -48.71 -0.35
CA PRO A 442 -16.86 -47.95 0.16
C PRO A 442 -17.01 -47.97 1.69
N GLU A 443 -16.33 -47.09 2.44
CA GLU A 443 -16.57 -46.94 3.90
C GLU A 443 -16.89 -45.50 4.38
N ASP A 444 -16.66 -44.44 3.60
CA ASP A 444 -16.96 -43.06 4.00
C ASP A 444 -18.47 -42.68 3.89
N LYS A 445 -19.33 -43.33 4.68
CA LYS A 445 -20.78 -43.01 4.79
C LYS A 445 -21.34 -43.07 6.22
N GLY A 446 -21.44 -41.91 6.89
CA GLY A 446 -22.23 -41.69 8.13
C GLY A 446 -21.90 -40.34 8.81
N PHE A 447 -22.77 -39.31 8.76
CA PHE A 447 -23.91 -39.02 9.67
C PHE A 447 -23.49 -38.69 11.14
N SER A 448 -24.07 -37.70 11.85
CA SER A 448 -25.29 -36.89 11.63
C SER A 448 -25.26 -35.49 12.29
N THR A 449 -26.01 -34.57 11.67
CA THR A 449 -26.78 -33.39 12.15
C THR A 449 -27.17 -33.37 13.66
N ARG A 450 -27.44 -32.23 14.34
CA ARG A 450 -28.34 -31.05 14.08
C ARG A 450 -27.83 -29.78 14.86
N GLU A 451 -28.47 -28.59 14.99
CA GLU A 451 -29.77 -27.94 14.65
C GLU A 451 -29.47 -26.40 14.46
N THR A 452 -30.03 -25.63 13.49
CA THR A 452 -31.19 -24.68 13.51
C THR A 452 -31.11 -23.49 14.50
N ASP A 453 -31.56 -22.24 14.26
CA ASP A 453 -32.37 -21.51 13.23
C ASP A 453 -31.77 -20.05 13.05
N GLU A 454 -32.21 -19.05 12.25
CA GLU A 454 -33.33 -18.80 11.31
C GLU A 454 -32.98 -17.66 10.28
N VAL A 455 -33.35 -17.81 8.99
CA VAL A 455 -34.03 -16.88 8.00
C VAL A 455 -33.82 -15.32 8.12
N SER A 456 -33.54 -14.54 7.06
CA SER A 456 -34.35 -14.42 5.82
C SER A 456 -33.66 -14.07 4.47
N HIS A 457 -34.21 -14.67 3.41
CA HIS A 457 -34.03 -14.56 1.94
C HIS A 457 -33.83 -13.15 1.33
N SER A 458 -33.43 -12.97 0.05
CA SER A 458 -33.41 -13.87 -1.14
C SER A 458 -32.25 -13.52 -2.10
N SER A 459 -31.79 -14.35 -3.04
CA SER A 459 -32.36 -15.58 -3.66
C SER A 459 -31.25 -16.55 -4.10
N GLU A 460 -31.45 -17.86 -3.94
CA GLU A 460 -30.55 -18.93 -4.39
C GLU A 460 -31.12 -19.65 -5.62
N GLU A 461 -30.27 -20.07 -6.55
CA GLU A 461 -30.60 -20.97 -7.68
C GLU A 461 -30.23 -22.42 -7.30
N GLU A 462 -30.98 -23.42 -7.78
CA GLU A 462 -30.89 -24.81 -7.27
C GLU A 462 -29.65 -25.59 -7.76
N LEU A 463 -28.76 -25.94 -6.83
CA LEU A 463 -27.62 -26.84 -7.07
C LEU A 463 -28.05 -28.31 -7.17
N ILE A 464 -27.99 -28.89 -8.37
CA ILE A 464 -28.30 -30.31 -8.62
C ILE A 464 -27.11 -31.22 -8.29
N ARG A 465 -27.36 -32.31 -7.55
CA ARG A 465 -26.34 -33.31 -7.21
C ARG A 465 -26.07 -34.28 -8.36
N LEU A 466 -24.92 -34.10 -9.02
CA LEU A 466 -24.35 -35.06 -9.97
C LEU A 466 -23.71 -36.27 -9.24
N GLU A 467 -24.52 -37.28 -8.89
CA GLU A 467 -24.06 -38.58 -8.37
C GLU A 467 -24.20 -39.76 -9.38
N ASN A 468 -24.64 -39.52 -10.63
CA ASN A 468 -24.95 -40.60 -11.58
C ASN A 468 -24.47 -40.33 -13.03
N LEU A 469 -23.16 -40.22 -13.25
CA LEU A 469 -22.52 -40.25 -14.58
C LEU A 469 -21.27 -41.14 -14.58
N GLU A 470 -21.47 -42.47 -14.54
CA GLU A 470 -20.43 -43.45 -14.86
C GLU A 470 -20.41 -43.78 -16.36
N GLU A 471 -19.91 -42.88 -17.21
CA GLU A 471 -19.46 -43.24 -18.57
C GLU A 471 -18.07 -42.63 -18.84
N THR A 472 -17.04 -43.47 -18.77
CA THR A 472 -15.65 -43.09 -19.13
C THR A 472 -15.47 -43.02 -20.64
N PRO A 473 -14.68 -42.08 -21.19
CA PRO A 473 -14.38 -42.04 -22.61
C PRO A 473 -13.61 -43.29 -23.09
N SER A 474 -13.82 -43.68 -24.35
CA SER A 474 -13.34 -44.97 -24.87
C SER A 474 -12.50 -44.89 -26.16
N ASP A 475 -12.13 -43.70 -26.63
CA ASP A 475 -11.15 -43.53 -27.71
C ASP A 475 -9.78 -43.13 -27.12
N PRO A 476 -8.69 -43.89 -27.36
CA PRO A 476 -7.35 -43.56 -26.85
C PRO A 476 -6.80 -42.20 -27.25
N ARG A 477 -7.38 -41.49 -28.23
CA ARG A 477 -6.93 -40.15 -28.66
C ARG A 477 -7.29 -39.03 -27.68
N GLU A 478 -8.33 -39.20 -26.86
CA GLU A 478 -8.71 -38.20 -25.86
C GLU A 478 -7.72 -38.17 -24.67
N LEU A 479 -6.92 -39.23 -24.49
CA LEU A 479 -5.85 -39.30 -23.50
C LEU A 479 -4.58 -38.50 -23.89
N GLU A 480 -4.41 -38.10 -25.15
CA GLU A 480 -3.34 -37.16 -25.55
C GLU A 480 -3.73 -35.69 -25.27
N GLU A 481 -5.02 -35.38 -25.12
CA GLU A 481 -5.52 -34.02 -24.81
C GLU A 481 -5.40 -33.65 -23.32
N LEU A 482 -5.16 -34.62 -22.43
CA LEU A 482 -4.90 -34.39 -20.99
C LEU A 482 -3.48 -33.83 -20.70
N ASN A 483 -2.71 -33.52 -21.75
CA ASN A 483 -1.34 -32.99 -21.66
C ASN A 483 -1.28 -31.47 -21.97
N CYS A 484 -2.39 -30.75 -21.79
CA CYS A 484 -2.48 -29.28 -21.85
C CYS A 484 -1.66 -28.60 -20.73
N ASP A 485 -1.33 -27.33 -20.92
CA ASP A 485 -0.82 -26.48 -19.85
C ASP A 485 -1.93 -26.28 -18.80
N PRO A 486 -1.67 -26.40 -17.48
CA PRO A 486 -2.68 -26.21 -16.44
C PRO A 486 -3.31 -24.80 -16.42
N MET A 487 -2.73 -23.83 -17.15
CA MET A 487 -3.26 -22.48 -17.31
C MET A 487 -4.08 -22.27 -18.60
N GLU A 488 -4.31 -23.32 -19.39
CA GLU A 488 -5.19 -23.32 -20.57
C GLU A 488 -6.53 -24.03 -20.26
N VAL A 489 -7.66 -23.43 -20.64
CA VAL A 489 -8.97 -24.09 -20.48
C VAL A 489 -9.09 -25.27 -21.47
N PRO A 490 -9.33 -26.53 -21.03
CA PRO A 490 -9.30 -27.68 -21.92
C PRO A 490 -10.36 -27.62 -23.04
N PRO A 491 -10.02 -27.93 -24.31
CA PRO A 491 -10.97 -27.90 -25.43
C PRO A 491 -12.21 -28.80 -25.26
N THR A 492 -12.06 -29.87 -24.47
CA THR A 492 -13.09 -30.86 -24.14
C THR A 492 -14.26 -30.29 -23.34
N ILE A 493 -14.10 -29.15 -22.64
CA ILE A 493 -15.21 -28.47 -21.93
C ILE A 493 -16.36 -28.15 -22.90
N SER A 494 -16.01 -27.75 -24.12
CA SER A 494 -16.96 -27.34 -25.17
C SER A 494 -17.61 -28.51 -25.91
N HIS A 495 -17.31 -29.75 -25.50
CA HIS A 495 -17.84 -30.98 -26.10
C HIS A 495 -18.85 -31.66 -25.16
N HIS A 496 -18.63 -31.55 -23.84
CA HIS A 496 -19.50 -32.11 -22.81
C HIS A 496 -20.63 -31.15 -22.37
N PHE A 497 -20.38 -29.83 -22.41
CA PHE A 497 -21.27 -28.82 -21.81
C PHE A 497 -21.96 -27.89 -22.83
N SER A 498 -22.41 -28.41 -23.97
CA SER A 498 -23.08 -27.62 -25.02
C SER A 498 -24.41 -26.95 -24.59
N ILE A 499 -24.98 -27.36 -23.45
CA ILE A 499 -26.18 -26.80 -22.81
C ILE A 499 -25.87 -25.78 -21.71
N LEU A 500 -24.60 -25.41 -21.50
CA LEU A 500 -24.19 -24.49 -20.44
C LEU A 500 -24.69 -23.07 -20.71
N HIS A 501 -25.35 -22.45 -19.72
CA HIS A 501 -25.86 -21.10 -19.79
C HIS A 501 -24.96 -20.10 -19.04
N VAL A 502 -24.28 -20.54 -17.98
CA VAL A 502 -23.33 -19.73 -17.19
C VAL A 502 -21.99 -20.46 -17.05
N LEU A 503 -20.91 -19.77 -17.41
CA LEU A 503 -19.53 -20.22 -17.18
C LEU A 503 -18.82 -19.13 -16.37
N ASP A 504 -18.39 -19.47 -15.16
CA ASP A 504 -17.60 -18.59 -14.30
C ASP A 504 -16.20 -19.19 -14.09
N LEU A 505 -15.19 -18.46 -14.56
CA LEU A 505 -13.77 -18.76 -14.44
C LEU A 505 -13.04 -17.61 -13.71
N SER A 506 -13.77 -16.76 -12.98
CA SER A 506 -13.21 -15.59 -12.30
C SER A 506 -12.16 -15.99 -11.25
N TYR A 507 -11.13 -15.15 -11.12
CA TYR A 507 -9.99 -15.30 -10.21
C TYR A 507 -9.21 -16.61 -10.39
N THR A 508 -9.19 -17.14 -11.61
CA THR A 508 -8.34 -18.29 -12.00
C THR A 508 -7.05 -17.81 -12.68
N GLU A 509 -6.03 -18.66 -12.66
CA GLU A 509 -4.72 -18.39 -13.29
C GLU A 509 -4.72 -18.67 -14.82
N ILE A 510 -5.89 -18.62 -15.48
CA ILE A 510 -5.97 -18.92 -16.92
C ILE A 510 -5.29 -17.86 -17.78
N ASN A 511 -4.55 -18.32 -18.79
CA ASN A 511 -3.80 -17.47 -19.73
C ASN A 511 -4.51 -17.30 -21.09
N SER A 512 -5.44 -18.20 -21.43
CA SER A 512 -6.11 -18.25 -22.73
C SER A 512 -7.42 -19.04 -22.69
N LEU A 513 -8.23 -18.90 -23.75
CA LEU A 513 -9.48 -19.63 -23.96
C LEU A 513 -9.41 -20.41 -25.29
N PRO A 514 -9.87 -21.67 -25.35
CA PRO A 514 -9.76 -22.50 -26.54
C PRO A 514 -10.75 -22.05 -27.62
N GLN A 515 -10.36 -22.17 -28.89
CA GLN A 515 -11.23 -21.89 -30.05
C GLN A 515 -12.56 -22.69 -30.02
N SER A 516 -12.55 -23.86 -29.37
CA SER A 516 -13.75 -24.68 -29.17
C SER A 516 -14.83 -24.01 -28.31
N ILE A 517 -14.53 -22.93 -27.58
CA ILE A 517 -15.50 -22.19 -26.76
C ILE A 517 -16.76 -21.81 -27.54
N SER A 518 -16.63 -21.52 -28.84
CA SER A 518 -17.71 -21.30 -29.81
C SER A 518 -18.79 -22.40 -29.85
N ARG A 519 -18.51 -23.62 -29.38
CA ARG A 519 -19.47 -24.73 -29.29
C ARG A 519 -20.40 -24.65 -28.07
N LEU A 520 -20.14 -23.77 -27.11
CA LEU A 520 -21.03 -23.48 -25.97
C LEU A 520 -22.22 -22.60 -26.42
N VAL A 521 -22.97 -23.07 -27.42
CA VAL A 521 -24.00 -22.25 -28.11
C VAL A 521 -25.17 -21.81 -27.23
N ALA A 522 -25.35 -22.42 -26.06
CA ALA A 522 -26.33 -22.01 -25.06
C ALA A 522 -25.85 -20.90 -24.10
N LEU A 523 -24.57 -20.49 -24.16
CA LEU A 523 -23.97 -19.63 -23.14
C LEU A 523 -24.55 -18.21 -23.17
N GLN A 524 -25.07 -17.78 -22.01
CA GLN A 524 -25.65 -16.46 -21.77
C GLN A 524 -24.75 -15.57 -20.92
N LYS A 525 -23.96 -16.14 -20.00
CA LYS A 525 -23.06 -15.38 -19.13
C LYS A 525 -21.67 -16.01 -19.11
N LEU A 526 -20.64 -15.20 -19.36
CA LEU A 526 -19.25 -15.56 -19.24
C LEU A 526 -18.54 -14.58 -18.30
N PHE A 527 -18.07 -15.10 -17.16
CA PHE A 527 -17.33 -14.33 -16.16
C PHE A 527 -15.86 -14.78 -16.15
N LEU A 528 -14.96 -13.82 -16.33
CA LEU A 528 -13.50 -13.98 -16.41
C LEU A 528 -12.81 -12.97 -15.49
N ARG A 529 -13.51 -12.52 -14.44
CA ARG A 529 -13.10 -11.38 -13.61
C ARG A 529 -11.83 -11.69 -12.84
N GLY A 530 -10.80 -10.85 -12.92
CA GLY A 530 -9.53 -11.03 -12.21
C GLY A 530 -8.63 -12.15 -12.77
N CYS A 531 -8.83 -12.59 -14.02
CA CYS A 531 -7.88 -13.49 -14.69
C CYS A 531 -6.67 -12.67 -15.18
N GLU A 532 -5.75 -12.33 -14.28
CA GLU A 532 -4.62 -11.43 -14.54
C GLU A 532 -3.65 -11.94 -15.63
N LEU A 533 -3.67 -13.23 -15.98
CA LEU A 533 -2.83 -13.82 -17.02
C LEU A 533 -3.48 -13.84 -18.42
N LEU A 534 -4.77 -13.52 -18.54
CA LEU A 534 -5.53 -13.58 -19.80
C LEU A 534 -5.27 -12.32 -20.65
N MET A 535 -4.41 -12.44 -21.66
CA MET A 535 -3.98 -11.31 -22.52
C MET A 535 -4.72 -11.22 -23.87
N GLU A 536 -5.32 -12.30 -24.36
CA GLU A 536 -6.03 -12.35 -25.64
C GLU A 536 -7.38 -13.09 -25.53
N ILE A 537 -8.38 -12.64 -26.28
CA ILE A 537 -9.69 -13.28 -26.37
C ILE A 537 -9.86 -13.85 -27.79
N PRO A 538 -10.19 -15.15 -27.95
CA PRO A 538 -10.31 -15.78 -29.26
C PRO A 538 -11.45 -15.15 -30.09
N PRO A 539 -11.26 -14.87 -31.40
CA PRO A 539 -12.32 -14.38 -32.29
C PRO A 539 -13.59 -15.24 -32.30
N GLU A 540 -13.43 -16.53 -32.02
CA GLU A 540 -14.48 -17.53 -31.85
C GLU A 540 -15.51 -17.16 -30.76
N ILE A 541 -15.18 -16.25 -29.84
CA ILE A 541 -16.14 -15.69 -28.87
C ILE A 541 -17.37 -15.06 -29.56
N GLY A 542 -17.20 -14.49 -30.75
CA GLY A 542 -18.28 -13.84 -31.51
C GLY A 542 -19.31 -14.81 -32.10
N GLU A 543 -19.09 -16.13 -32.04
CA GLU A 543 -20.09 -17.13 -32.42
C GLU A 543 -21.08 -17.45 -31.27
N LEU A 544 -20.82 -16.96 -30.05
CA LEU A 544 -21.69 -17.12 -28.88
C LEU A 544 -22.90 -16.16 -28.94
N VAL A 545 -23.71 -16.26 -29.99
CA VAL A 545 -24.80 -15.31 -30.29
C VAL A 545 -25.87 -15.16 -29.20
N ASN A 546 -25.92 -16.06 -28.21
CA ASN A 546 -26.82 -16.00 -27.05
C ASN A 546 -26.22 -15.29 -25.82
N LEU A 547 -24.96 -14.83 -25.89
CA LEU A 547 -24.27 -14.20 -24.76
C LEU A 547 -24.90 -12.84 -24.42
N GLU A 548 -25.42 -12.72 -23.21
CA GLU A 548 -26.03 -11.51 -22.65
C GLU A 548 -25.09 -10.75 -21.68
N VAL A 549 -24.10 -11.44 -21.08
CA VAL A 549 -23.11 -10.86 -20.15
C VAL A 549 -21.70 -11.36 -20.48
N LEU A 550 -20.76 -10.43 -20.62
CA LEU A 550 -19.32 -10.69 -20.74
C LEU A 550 -18.56 -9.81 -19.74
N ASP A 551 -17.97 -10.43 -18.72
CA ASP A 551 -17.23 -9.73 -17.66
C ASP A 551 -15.72 -10.05 -17.72
N LEU A 552 -14.95 -9.06 -18.19
CA LEU A 552 -13.49 -9.05 -18.32
C LEU A 552 -12.87 -7.98 -17.39
N GLU A 553 -13.53 -7.65 -16.26
CA GLU A 553 -12.98 -6.78 -15.22
C GLU A 553 -11.71 -7.40 -14.59
N GLY A 554 -10.59 -6.68 -14.53
CA GLY A 554 -9.33 -7.18 -13.97
C GLY A 554 -8.57 -8.19 -14.83
N THR A 555 -8.77 -8.19 -16.15
CA THR A 555 -7.98 -8.97 -17.11
C THR A 555 -6.94 -8.08 -17.82
N GLU A 556 -5.76 -8.63 -18.15
CA GLU A 556 -4.68 -7.89 -18.84
C GLU A 556 -4.81 -7.95 -20.38
N ILE A 557 -6.05 -7.90 -20.89
CA ILE A 557 -6.33 -8.05 -22.33
C ILE A 557 -5.79 -6.88 -23.16
N LEU A 558 -5.16 -7.19 -24.29
CA LEU A 558 -4.54 -6.19 -25.18
C LEU A 558 -5.58 -5.42 -26.02
N CYS A 559 -6.61 -6.11 -26.50
CA CYS A 559 -7.72 -5.52 -27.27
C CYS A 559 -8.91 -6.49 -27.37
N LEU A 560 -10.08 -5.98 -27.77
CA LEU A 560 -11.23 -6.80 -28.13
C LEU A 560 -11.17 -7.31 -29.58
N PRO A 561 -11.47 -8.60 -29.87
CA PRO A 561 -11.66 -9.06 -31.23
C PRO A 561 -12.90 -8.40 -31.85
N LYS A 562 -12.77 -7.94 -33.10
CA LYS A 562 -13.86 -7.31 -33.88
C LYS A 562 -15.12 -8.19 -33.98
N GLU A 563 -14.96 -9.51 -33.87
CA GLU A 563 -16.02 -10.51 -33.86
C GLU A 563 -17.03 -10.31 -32.71
N ILE A 564 -16.69 -9.62 -31.62
CA ILE A 564 -17.64 -9.23 -30.56
C ILE A 564 -18.81 -8.40 -31.12
N ALA A 565 -18.65 -7.71 -32.25
CA ALA A 565 -19.74 -7.02 -32.94
C ALA A 565 -20.90 -7.93 -33.40
N LYS A 566 -20.73 -9.26 -33.37
CA LYS A 566 -21.77 -10.27 -33.65
C LYS A 566 -22.69 -10.53 -32.44
N LEU A 567 -22.28 -10.15 -31.23
CA LEU A 567 -22.97 -10.45 -29.97
C LEU A 567 -24.18 -9.52 -29.75
N VAL A 568 -25.14 -9.55 -30.67
CA VAL A 568 -26.32 -8.66 -30.69
C VAL A 568 -27.25 -8.79 -29.48
N ASN A 569 -27.08 -9.84 -28.67
CA ASN A 569 -27.79 -10.06 -27.42
C ASN A 569 -27.07 -9.53 -26.17
N LEU A 570 -25.83 -9.03 -26.31
CA LEU A 570 -25.01 -8.58 -25.18
C LEU A 570 -25.63 -7.34 -24.51
N THR A 571 -25.98 -7.49 -23.23
CA THR A 571 -26.60 -6.45 -22.40
C THR A 571 -25.61 -5.81 -21.42
N CYS A 572 -24.59 -6.56 -20.99
CA CYS A 572 -23.53 -6.09 -20.09
C CYS A 572 -22.16 -6.46 -20.68
N LEU A 573 -21.27 -5.46 -20.79
CA LEU A 573 -19.87 -5.62 -21.16
C LEU A 573 -19.00 -4.86 -20.15
N LYS A 574 -18.16 -5.60 -19.42
CA LYS A 574 -17.10 -5.02 -18.58
C LYS A 574 -15.75 -5.43 -19.13
N VAL A 575 -14.83 -4.48 -19.27
CA VAL A 575 -13.51 -4.70 -19.89
C VAL A 575 -12.43 -3.88 -19.20
N SER A 576 -11.19 -4.34 -19.26
CA SER A 576 -10.04 -3.70 -18.62
C SER A 576 -8.87 -3.61 -19.58
N PHE A 577 -8.21 -2.46 -19.66
CA PHE A 577 -7.10 -2.24 -20.58
C PHE A 577 -5.92 -1.52 -19.92
N TYR A 578 -4.76 -2.15 -20.03
CA TYR A 578 -3.53 -1.72 -19.41
C TYR A 578 -2.53 -1.30 -20.50
N GLY A 579 -1.73 -0.26 -20.24
CA GLY A 579 -1.04 0.52 -21.28
C GLY A 579 0.02 -0.18 -22.15
N TYR A 580 0.21 -1.50 -22.02
CA TYR A 580 1.17 -2.29 -22.80
C TYR A 580 0.76 -2.52 -24.26
N ALA A 581 -0.54 -2.50 -24.58
CA ALA A 581 -1.06 -2.78 -25.93
C ALA A 581 -0.44 -1.91 -27.04
N ASN A 582 -0.04 -0.67 -26.72
CA ASN A 582 0.43 0.29 -27.73
C ASN A 582 1.88 0.06 -28.21
N GLN A 583 2.50 -1.09 -27.90
CA GLN A 583 3.72 -1.54 -28.61
C GLN A 583 3.40 -2.13 -30.00
N ALA A 584 2.12 -2.38 -30.33
CA ALA A 584 1.68 -3.05 -31.54
C ALA A 584 0.92 -2.16 -32.57
N ASN A 585 0.68 -0.87 -32.28
CA ASN A 585 -0.21 0.01 -33.06
C ASN A 585 -1.64 -0.57 -33.24
N GLN A 586 -2.16 -1.28 -32.25
CA GLN A 586 -3.44 -1.99 -32.31
C GLN A 586 -4.52 -1.25 -31.49
N THR A 587 -5.65 -0.95 -32.12
CA THR A 587 -6.79 -0.28 -31.47
C THR A 587 -7.40 -1.20 -30.40
N VAL A 588 -7.67 -0.66 -29.23
CA VAL A 588 -8.03 -1.43 -28.03
C VAL A 588 -9.49 -1.91 -28.11
N ILE A 589 -10.38 -1.05 -28.63
CA ILE A 589 -11.71 -1.46 -29.11
C ILE A 589 -11.79 -1.09 -30.60
N PRO A 590 -11.89 -2.06 -31.53
CA PRO A 590 -12.05 -1.76 -32.95
C PRO A 590 -13.32 -0.94 -33.21
N SER A 591 -13.21 0.12 -34.02
CA SER A 591 -14.33 1.03 -34.33
C SER A 591 -15.54 0.28 -34.88
N ARG A 592 -16.75 0.71 -34.47
CA ARG A 592 -18.06 0.10 -34.73
C ARG A 592 -18.32 -1.23 -34.02
N VAL A 593 -17.41 -1.75 -33.19
CA VAL A 593 -17.74 -2.94 -32.38
C VAL A 593 -18.87 -2.61 -31.41
N LEU A 594 -18.77 -1.51 -30.67
CA LEU A 594 -19.80 -1.10 -29.71
C LEU A 594 -21.08 -0.66 -30.43
N SER A 595 -20.98 0.05 -31.57
CA SER A 595 -22.16 0.50 -32.33
C SER A 595 -23.11 -0.62 -32.80
N ASN A 596 -22.64 -1.87 -32.90
CA ASN A 596 -23.47 -3.01 -33.29
C ASN A 596 -24.15 -3.71 -32.09
N LEU A 597 -23.73 -3.44 -30.85
CA LEU A 597 -24.29 -4.02 -29.63
C LEU A 597 -25.57 -3.28 -29.21
N SER A 598 -26.61 -3.33 -30.03
CA SER A 598 -27.81 -2.48 -29.89
C SER A 598 -28.61 -2.67 -28.60
N ARG A 599 -28.48 -3.84 -27.95
CA ARG A 599 -29.07 -4.18 -26.63
C ARG A 599 -28.17 -3.84 -25.43
N LEU A 600 -27.01 -3.20 -25.64
CA LEU A 600 -26.05 -2.92 -24.57
C LEU A 600 -26.60 -1.86 -23.60
N ASN A 601 -26.82 -2.29 -22.36
CA ASN A 601 -27.44 -1.55 -21.26
C ASN A 601 -26.37 -1.09 -20.25
N GLU A 602 -25.37 -1.92 -20.00
CA GLU A 602 -24.23 -1.64 -19.14
C GLU A 602 -22.90 -1.74 -19.91
N LEU A 603 -22.12 -0.66 -19.89
CA LEU A 603 -20.74 -0.63 -20.37
C LEU A 603 -19.82 -0.09 -19.28
N ILE A 604 -18.85 -0.90 -18.87
CA ILE A 604 -17.82 -0.52 -17.91
C ILE A 604 -16.44 -0.71 -18.55
N ILE A 605 -15.67 0.37 -18.67
CA ILE A 605 -14.29 0.31 -19.15
C ILE A 605 -13.36 0.76 -18.02
N TYR A 606 -12.53 -0.17 -17.56
CA TYR A 606 -11.37 0.11 -16.72
C TYR A 606 -10.16 0.40 -17.61
N VAL A 607 -9.41 1.46 -17.29
CA VAL A 607 -8.13 1.75 -17.96
C VAL A 607 -7.09 2.16 -16.94
N THR A 608 -5.82 1.86 -17.21
CA THR A 608 -4.71 2.64 -16.67
C THR A 608 -4.40 3.80 -17.64
N PRO A 609 -4.80 5.04 -17.35
CA PRO A 609 -4.77 6.18 -18.28
C PRO A 609 -3.37 6.82 -18.40
N TYR A 610 -2.33 5.99 -18.43
CA TYR A 610 -0.94 6.43 -18.54
C TYR A 610 -0.55 6.55 -20.02
N GLY A 611 -0.31 7.78 -20.47
CA GLY A 611 0.11 8.11 -21.84
C GLY A 611 -1.03 8.49 -22.79
N GLU A 612 -0.68 9.20 -23.86
CA GLU A 612 -1.61 9.85 -24.81
C GLU A 612 -2.43 8.88 -25.70
N TRP A 613 -2.32 7.57 -25.49
CA TRP A 613 -3.04 6.56 -26.27
C TRP A 613 -4.54 6.59 -25.98
N TRP A 614 -4.92 6.77 -24.72
CA TRP A 614 -6.32 6.75 -24.29
C TRP A 614 -7.09 7.98 -24.80
N ASP A 615 -6.44 9.14 -24.95
CA ASP A 615 -7.02 10.37 -25.52
C ASP A 615 -7.60 10.16 -26.95
N VAL A 616 -7.07 9.20 -27.72
CA VAL A 616 -7.55 8.87 -29.08
C VAL A 616 -8.59 7.76 -29.06
N GLU A 617 -8.34 6.69 -28.29
CA GLU A 617 -9.26 5.54 -28.18
C GLU A 617 -10.60 5.95 -27.54
N VAL A 618 -10.56 6.72 -26.44
CA VAL A 618 -11.78 7.16 -25.74
C VAL A 618 -12.69 8.01 -26.62
N LYS A 619 -12.13 8.83 -27.51
CA LYS A 619 -12.93 9.62 -28.44
C LYS A 619 -13.64 8.73 -29.46
N THR A 620 -12.94 7.73 -29.99
CA THR A 620 -13.53 6.74 -30.90
C THR A 620 -14.65 5.95 -30.21
N ILE A 621 -14.47 5.62 -28.93
CA ILE A 621 -15.51 4.99 -28.10
C ILE A 621 -16.72 5.92 -27.93
N ILE A 622 -16.52 7.20 -27.59
CA ILE A 622 -17.59 8.20 -27.47
C ILE A 622 -18.38 8.33 -28.78
N ASP A 623 -17.71 8.38 -29.94
CA ASP A 623 -18.35 8.40 -31.26
C ASP A 623 -19.21 7.14 -31.52
N ASP A 624 -18.74 5.96 -31.10
CA ASP A 624 -19.49 4.69 -31.18
C ASP A 624 -20.74 4.70 -30.26
N LEU A 625 -20.67 5.34 -29.07
CA LEU A 625 -21.76 5.40 -28.08
C LEU A 625 -23.01 6.15 -28.56
N PHE A 626 -22.91 7.06 -29.55
CA PHE A 626 -24.07 7.71 -30.18
C PHE A 626 -25.13 6.70 -30.69
N SER A 627 -24.70 5.46 -30.99
CA SER A 627 -25.58 4.41 -31.52
C SER A 627 -26.35 3.64 -30.42
N LEU A 628 -25.90 3.68 -29.16
CA LEU A 628 -26.44 2.87 -28.06
C LEU A 628 -27.64 3.56 -27.40
N LYS A 629 -28.85 3.12 -27.77
CA LYS A 629 -30.11 3.70 -27.28
C LYS A 629 -30.61 3.13 -25.96
N GLU A 630 -30.12 1.95 -25.57
CA GLU A 630 -30.56 1.24 -24.36
C GLU A 630 -29.61 1.41 -23.17
N ILE A 631 -28.47 2.09 -23.34
CA ILE A 631 -27.45 2.30 -22.30
C ILE A 631 -28.02 3.04 -21.07
N ARG A 632 -27.92 2.43 -19.89
CA ARG A 632 -28.34 2.98 -18.59
C ARG A 632 -27.20 3.10 -17.59
N THR A 633 -26.17 2.26 -17.68
CA THR A 633 -24.99 2.27 -16.81
C THR A 633 -23.73 2.47 -17.65
N LEU A 634 -22.97 3.53 -17.35
CA LEU A 634 -21.72 3.84 -18.05
C LEU A 634 -20.60 4.24 -17.10
N LYS A 635 -19.46 3.54 -17.15
CA LYS A 635 -18.23 3.88 -16.39
C LYS A 635 -17.06 4.11 -17.36
N LEU A 636 -16.49 5.31 -17.34
CA LEU A 636 -15.43 5.76 -18.25
C LEU A 636 -14.40 6.67 -17.54
N TRP A 637 -13.18 6.68 -18.08
CA TRP A 637 -12.16 7.70 -17.81
C TRP A 637 -12.08 8.69 -18.97
N LEU A 638 -12.10 9.98 -18.70
CA LEU A 638 -12.06 11.07 -19.67
C LEU A 638 -10.83 11.96 -19.41
N PRO A 639 -9.76 11.88 -20.23
CA PRO A 639 -8.52 12.63 -20.01
C PRO A 639 -8.69 14.15 -19.92
N THR A 640 -9.68 14.71 -20.62
CA THR A 640 -9.94 16.16 -20.66
C THR A 640 -11.42 16.47 -20.45
N THR A 641 -11.73 17.73 -20.18
CA THR A 641 -13.10 18.20 -19.88
C THR A 641 -13.93 18.45 -21.14
N GLU A 642 -13.31 18.62 -22.30
CA GLU A 642 -13.98 18.75 -23.60
C GLU A 642 -14.67 17.44 -24.00
N LEU A 643 -14.03 16.30 -23.72
CA LEU A 643 -14.61 14.96 -23.92
C LEU A 643 -15.83 14.69 -23.01
N LEU A 644 -15.95 15.43 -21.90
CA LEU A 644 -17.16 15.43 -21.08
C LEU A 644 -18.28 16.26 -21.71
N GLU A 645 -17.96 17.34 -22.45
CA GLU A 645 -18.96 18.14 -23.16
C GLU A 645 -19.69 17.29 -24.21
N ASP A 646 -18.93 16.58 -25.05
CA ASP A 646 -19.44 15.63 -26.06
C ASP A 646 -20.45 14.64 -25.42
N LEU A 647 -20.11 14.05 -24.28
CA LEU A 647 -20.98 13.13 -23.53
C LEU A 647 -22.20 13.82 -22.87
N THR A 648 -22.06 15.05 -22.37
CA THR A 648 -23.19 15.79 -21.75
C THR A 648 -24.28 16.16 -22.74
N ILE A 649 -23.92 16.37 -24.01
CA ILE A 649 -24.87 16.63 -25.10
C ILE A 649 -25.72 15.38 -25.44
N LEU A 650 -25.21 14.18 -25.11
CA LEU A 650 -25.75 12.91 -25.60
C LEU A 650 -26.59 12.11 -24.60
N ILE A 651 -26.02 11.74 -23.45
CA ILE A 651 -26.50 10.54 -22.71
C ILE A 651 -27.16 10.84 -21.36
N PHE A 652 -27.13 12.09 -20.86
CA PHE A 652 -27.60 12.42 -19.50
C PHE A 652 -29.11 12.28 -19.26
N GLN A 653 -29.94 12.17 -20.30
CA GLN A 653 -31.36 11.80 -20.16
C GLN A 653 -31.61 10.28 -20.21
N CYS A 654 -30.61 9.48 -20.60
CA CYS A 654 -30.72 8.03 -20.76
C CYS A 654 -30.09 7.24 -19.61
N LEU A 655 -28.95 7.71 -19.08
CA LEU A 655 -28.24 7.04 -17.98
C LEU A 655 -29.00 7.14 -16.66
N THR A 656 -29.28 5.99 -16.04
CA THR A 656 -29.72 5.92 -14.64
C THR A 656 -28.53 5.97 -13.69
N ASN A 657 -27.41 5.35 -14.10
CA ASN A 657 -26.18 5.19 -13.34
C ASN A 657 -24.99 5.67 -14.18
N PHE A 658 -24.03 6.35 -13.56
CA PHE A 658 -22.80 6.72 -14.25
C PHE A 658 -21.61 6.80 -13.30
N ARG A 659 -20.41 6.57 -13.82
CA ARG A 659 -19.18 6.93 -13.12
C ARG A 659 -18.14 7.48 -14.07
N PHE A 660 -17.91 8.79 -13.98
CA PHE A 660 -16.93 9.50 -14.79
C PHE A 660 -15.74 9.91 -13.94
N THR A 661 -14.54 9.45 -14.32
CA THR A 661 -13.28 10.04 -13.83
C THR A 661 -12.80 11.01 -14.89
N VAL A 662 -12.59 12.28 -14.54
CA VAL A 662 -12.30 13.36 -15.48
C VAL A 662 -10.98 14.03 -15.12
N GLY A 663 -10.12 14.24 -16.12
CA GLY A 663 -8.77 14.77 -15.99
C GLY A 663 -7.68 13.72 -16.24
N ARG A 664 -6.50 14.19 -16.63
CA ARG A 664 -5.34 13.32 -16.89
C ARG A 664 -4.73 12.79 -15.60
N HIS A 665 -4.42 11.50 -15.55
CA HIS A 665 -3.50 10.97 -14.56
C HIS A 665 -2.07 11.32 -15.00
N GLU A 666 -1.54 12.46 -14.53
CA GLU A 666 -0.10 12.72 -14.64
C GLU A 666 0.69 11.60 -13.93
N GLU A 667 1.95 11.39 -14.33
CA GLU A 667 2.82 10.29 -13.84
C GLU A 667 3.31 10.45 -12.38
N HIS A 668 2.44 10.91 -11.49
CA HIS A 668 2.44 10.36 -10.14
C HIS A 668 2.07 8.88 -10.27
N PHE A 669 3.02 7.99 -9.98
CA PHE A 669 2.91 6.52 -10.13
C PHE A 669 1.85 5.87 -9.20
N ILE A 670 1.11 6.70 -8.47
CA ILE A 670 0.75 6.52 -7.06
C ILE A 670 -0.28 7.65 -6.70
N SER A 671 -1.23 7.41 -5.79
CA SER A 671 -2.34 8.29 -5.37
C SER A 671 -2.79 8.02 -3.92
N ARG A 672 -2.81 9.04 -3.03
CA ARG A 672 -2.98 8.89 -1.56
C ARG A 672 -4.34 8.43 -1.04
N LEU A 673 -5.19 7.94 -1.93
CA LEU A 673 -6.47 7.37 -1.52
C LEU A 673 -6.22 5.97 -0.95
N PRO A 674 -6.54 5.69 0.34
CA PRO A 674 -6.43 4.35 0.88
C PRO A 674 -7.28 3.39 0.04
N HIS A 675 -6.80 2.16 -0.14
CA HIS A 675 -7.43 1.19 -1.04
C HIS A 675 -8.91 0.96 -0.69
N ASP A 676 -9.25 0.93 0.60
CA ASP A 676 -10.62 0.86 1.12
C ASP A 676 -11.51 2.04 0.71
N VAL A 677 -10.98 3.25 0.63
CA VAL A 677 -11.73 4.45 0.17
C VAL A 677 -11.77 4.52 -1.36
N GLU A 678 -10.76 4.01 -2.08
CA GLU A 678 -10.78 3.85 -3.54
C GLU A 678 -11.70 2.68 -3.95
N GLU A 679 -11.86 1.65 -3.12
CA GLU A 679 -12.85 0.57 -3.25
C GLU A 679 -14.27 1.05 -2.96
N GLU A 680 -14.49 1.84 -1.89
CA GLU A 680 -15.82 2.43 -1.63
C GLU A 680 -16.22 3.41 -2.75
N PHE A 681 -15.27 4.16 -3.32
CA PHE A 681 -15.51 4.92 -4.56
C PHE A 681 -15.79 4.01 -5.77
N ASN A 682 -15.15 2.84 -5.88
CA ASN A 682 -15.32 1.95 -7.01
C ASN A 682 -16.54 1.02 -6.92
N ASN A 683 -17.11 0.80 -5.74
CA ASN A 683 -18.38 0.07 -5.58
C ASN A 683 -19.52 0.83 -6.28
N LEU A 684 -20.16 0.22 -7.27
CA LEU A 684 -21.26 0.85 -8.03
C LEU A 684 -22.62 0.72 -7.32
N GLU A 685 -22.79 -0.31 -6.48
CA GLU A 685 -24.03 -0.64 -5.76
C GLU A 685 -24.40 0.38 -4.67
N LYS A 686 -23.40 1.03 -4.07
CA LYS A 686 -23.60 2.09 -3.06
C LYS A 686 -23.80 3.49 -3.66
N LEU A 687 -23.15 3.79 -4.78
CA LEU A 687 -22.96 5.18 -5.27
C LEU A 687 -23.24 5.28 -6.78
N HIS A 688 -24.51 5.10 -7.16
CA HIS A 688 -24.99 4.96 -8.55
C HIS A 688 -24.52 6.04 -9.55
N LYS A 689 -24.34 7.28 -9.10
CA LYS A 689 -23.95 8.43 -9.94
C LYS A 689 -22.74 9.13 -9.33
N GLY A 690 -21.55 8.92 -9.91
CA GLY A 690 -20.28 9.40 -9.37
C GLY A 690 -19.48 10.25 -10.35
N LEU A 691 -18.96 11.39 -9.87
CA LEU A 691 -18.02 12.24 -10.59
C LEU A 691 -16.71 12.34 -9.78
N LYS A 692 -15.60 11.87 -10.34
CA LYS A 692 -14.25 12.06 -9.80
C LYS A 692 -13.49 13.04 -10.70
N TYR A 693 -13.26 14.26 -10.23
CA TYR A 693 -12.50 15.28 -10.95
C TYR A 693 -11.09 15.36 -10.38
N ILE A 694 -10.08 15.03 -11.21
CA ILE A 694 -8.68 14.98 -10.81
C ILE A 694 -7.84 16.03 -11.54
N ASN A 695 -6.77 16.52 -10.88
CA ASN A 695 -5.77 17.40 -11.49
C ASN A 695 -6.38 18.65 -12.18
N GLY A 696 -7.54 19.10 -11.69
CA GLY A 696 -8.28 20.22 -12.27
C GLY A 696 -7.57 21.55 -12.04
N SER A 697 -7.40 22.33 -13.11
CA SER A 697 -6.80 23.69 -13.05
C SER A 697 -7.84 24.80 -13.21
N ARG A 698 -9.11 24.45 -13.46
CA ARG A 698 -10.27 25.34 -13.67
C ARG A 698 -11.54 24.58 -13.25
N ILE A 699 -12.67 25.27 -13.19
CA ILE A 699 -13.99 24.65 -13.06
C ILE A 699 -14.79 24.95 -14.35
N PRO A 700 -14.81 24.04 -15.34
CA PRO A 700 -15.66 24.19 -16.52
C PRO A 700 -17.14 23.96 -16.19
N ASN A 701 -18.03 24.52 -17.03
CA ASN A 701 -19.48 24.32 -16.91
C ASN A 701 -19.86 22.84 -17.06
N GLU A 702 -19.01 22.05 -17.69
CA GLU A 702 -19.18 20.64 -18.02
C GLU A 702 -19.08 19.81 -16.73
N ILE A 703 -18.16 20.17 -15.84
CA ILE A 703 -18.05 19.58 -14.50
C ILE A 703 -19.30 19.90 -13.68
N THR A 704 -19.79 21.15 -13.69
CA THR A 704 -20.94 21.54 -12.87
C THR A 704 -22.28 20.99 -13.42
N LYS A 705 -22.47 20.92 -14.74
CA LYS A 705 -23.58 20.20 -15.40
C LYS A 705 -23.70 18.75 -14.90
N VAL A 706 -22.58 18.04 -14.80
CA VAL A 706 -22.57 16.63 -14.35
C VAL A 706 -22.71 16.51 -12.84
N LEU A 707 -22.05 17.39 -12.08
CA LEU A 707 -22.12 17.44 -10.61
C LEU A 707 -23.56 17.59 -10.11
N LYS A 708 -24.38 18.37 -10.82
CA LYS A 708 -25.82 18.57 -10.54
C LYS A 708 -26.65 17.29 -10.47
N HIS A 709 -26.18 16.23 -11.12
CA HIS A 709 -26.82 14.91 -11.15
C HIS A 709 -25.97 13.82 -10.47
N ALA A 710 -24.89 14.19 -9.78
CA ALA A 710 -24.03 13.24 -9.08
C ALA A 710 -24.45 13.08 -7.61
N ASN A 711 -24.50 11.84 -7.14
CA ASN A 711 -24.70 11.53 -5.72
C ASN A 711 -23.37 11.36 -4.98
N ALA A 712 -22.27 11.16 -5.70
CA ALA A 712 -20.91 11.11 -5.18
C ALA A 712 -19.99 12.08 -5.94
N PHE A 713 -19.27 12.95 -5.21
CA PHE A 713 -18.28 13.88 -5.78
C PHE A 713 -16.91 13.70 -5.14
N PHE A 714 -15.90 13.45 -5.97
CA PHE A 714 -14.54 13.16 -5.55
C PHE A 714 -13.60 14.18 -6.20
N LEU A 715 -13.14 15.16 -5.43
CA LEU A 715 -12.25 16.22 -5.90
C LEU A 715 -10.81 15.93 -5.43
N GLN A 716 -9.91 15.67 -6.38
CA GLN A 716 -8.53 15.26 -6.08
C GLN A 716 -7.52 16.16 -6.81
N ARG A 717 -6.54 16.72 -6.07
CA ARG A 717 -5.47 17.57 -6.60
C ARG A 717 -6.00 18.71 -7.49
N HIS A 718 -7.04 19.41 -7.07
CA HIS A 718 -7.46 20.63 -7.77
C HIS A 718 -6.50 21.78 -7.45
N TRP A 719 -5.97 22.46 -8.47
CA TRP A 719 -4.83 23.37 -8.37
C TRP A 719 -5.19 24.85 -8.13
N THR A 720 -6.46 25.25 -8.28
CA THR A 720 -6.83 26.69 -8.31
C THR A 720 -8.04 27.07 -7.45
N ALA A 721 -9.04 26.20 -7.34
CA ALA A 721 -10.18 26.39 -6.44
C ALA A 721 -9.75 26.40 -4.96
N LYS A 722 -10.46 27.20 -4.15
CA LYS A 722 -10.14 27.48 -2.73
C LYS A 722 -11.23 27.04 -1.76
N SER A 723 -12.38 26.61 -2.28
CA SER A 723 -13.50 26.02 -1.55
C SER A 723 -14.40 25.22 -2.51
N LEU A 724 -15.31 24.40 -1.98
CA LEU A 724 -16.37 23.76 -2.76
C LEU A 724 -17.43 24.77 -3.26
N SER A 725 -17.55 25.94 -2.64
CA SER A 725 -18.50 26.99 -3.06
C SER A 725 -18.30 27.41 -4.53
N GLU A 726 -17.06 27.34 -5.04
CA GLU A 726 -16.72 27.69 -6.43
C GLU A 726 -17.32 26.73 -7.48
N PHE A 727 -17.83 25.56 -7.08
CA PHE A 727 -18.54 24.63 -7.97
C PHE A 727 -20.04 24.91 -8.08
N GLY A 728 -20.55 25.91 -7.34
CA GLY A 728 -21.98 26.24 -7.24
C GLY A 728 -22.72 25.27 -6.33
N HIS A 729 -23.25 25.77 -5.20
CA HIS A 729 -23.99 24.97 -4.23
C HIS A 729 -25.27 24.36 -4.85
N GLU A 730 -25.86 25.05 -5.83
CA GLU A 730 -27.00 24.62 -6.63
C GLU A 730 -26.70 23.42 -7.55
N ASN A 731 -25.42 23.14 -7.81
CA ASN A 731 -24.96 21.96 -8.53
C ASN A 731 -24.59 20.81 -7.58
N MET A 732 -24.61 21.02 -6.25
CA MET A 732 -24.28 19.97 -5.27
C MET A 732 -25.51 19.46 -4.49
N ILE A 733 -26.72 19.81 -4.92
CA ILE A 733 -27.99 19.46 -4.23
C ILE A 733 -28.22 17.94 -4.17
N GLU A 734 -27.76 17.15 -5.15
CA GLU A 734 -27.91 15.68 -5.13
C GLU A 734 -26.75 14.93 -4.42
N VAL A 735 -25.68 15.63 -4.00
CA VAL A 735 -24.43 15.01 -3.51
C VAL A 735 -24.56 14.52 -2.07
N LYS A 736 -24.60 13.19 -1.91
CA LYS A 736 -24.65 12.47 -0.62
C LYS A 736 -23.28 12.07 -0.08
N TYR A 737 -22.29 11.90 -0.94
CA TYR A 737 -20.93 11.52 -0.55
C TYR A 737 -19.93 12.49 -1.18
N CYS A 738 -19.05 13.09 -0.38
CA CYS A 738 -17.99 13.97 -0.87
C CYS A 738 -16.61 13.58 -0.31
N LEU A 739 -15.63 13.43 -1.20
CA LEU A 739 -14.22 13.37 -0.86
C LEU A 739 -13.51 14.62 -1.41
N VAL A 740 -12.73 15.29 -0.56
CA VAL A 740 -11.76 16.31 -1.00
C VAL A 740 -10.36 15.89 -0.58
N MET A 741 -9.43 15.80 -1.55
CA MET A 741 -8.08 15.29 -1.35
C MET A 741 -7.02 16.15 -2.06
N GLU A 742 -5.95 16.50 -1.35
CA GLU A 742 -4.75 17.18 -1.90
C GLU A 742 -5.01 18.52 -2.64
N CYS A 743 -6.18 19.15 -2.41
CA CYS A 743 -6.58 20.40 -3.06
C CYS A 743 -5.94 21.59 -2.35
N ASN A 744 -4.62 21.75 -2.52
CA ASN A 744 -3.77 22.55 -1.64
C ASN A 744 -4.03 24.07 -1.63
N GLU A 745 -4.80 24.64 -2.56
CA GLU A 745 -5.20 26.05 -2.49
C GLU A 745 -6.46 26.29 -1.63
N PHE A 746 -7.10 25.24 -1.12
CA PHE A 746 -8.22 25.34 -0.19
C PHE A 746 -7.78 25.90 1.16
N ARG A 747 -8.42 27.00 1.57
CA ARG A 747 -8.36 27.53 2.94
C ARG A 747 -9.55 27.10 3.79
N THR A 748 -10.70 26.88 3.15
CA THR A 748 -11.93 26.39 3.77
C THR A 748 -12.61 25.40 2.83
N ILE A 749 -13.38 24.45 3.35
CA ILE A 749 -14.19 23.57 2.50
C ILE A 749 -15.40 24.33 1.97
N ILE A 750 -15.99 25.19 2.78
CA ILE A 750 -17.16 26.02 2.44
C ILE A 750 -16.85 27.47 2.79
N ASP A 751 -16.96 28.36 1.81
CA ASP A 751 -16.95 29.82 2.01
C ASP A 751 -18.34 30.36 1.68
N SER A 752 -19.08 30.82 2.69
CA SER A 752 -20.42 31.39 2.51
C SER A 752 -20.42 32.92 2.46
N GLU A 753 -19.32 33.61 2.82
CA GLU A 753 -19.24 35.08 2.73
C GLU A 753 -19.44 35.58 1.30
N GLN A 754 -19.01 34.79 0.32
CA GLN A 754 -19.11 35.09 -1.11
C GLN A 754 -20.57 35.31 -1.55
N PHE A 755 -21.54 34.65 -0.91
CA PHE A 755 -22.98 34.78 -1.21
C PHE A 755 -23.59 36.12 -0.74
N TYR A 756 -22.89 36.87 0.12
CA TYR A 756 -23.34 38.17 0.63
C TYR A 756 -22.64 39.33 -0.07
N GLN A 757 -21.39 39.16 -0.50
CA GLN A 757 -20.59 40.23 -1.13
C GLN A 757 -21.11 40.69 -2.50
N GLU A 758 -21.90 39.87 -3.22
CA GLU A 758 -22.54 40.31 -4.47
C GLU A 758 -23.68 41.34 -4.27
N LYS A 759 -24.17 41.56 -3.04
CA LYS A 759 -25.35 42.40 -2.77
C LYS A 759 -25.06 43.90 -2.62
N ASP A 760 -23.87 44.29 -2.16
CA ASP A 760 -23.49 45.70 -1.92
C ASP A 760 -23.46 46.58 -3.20
N GLY A 761 -23.64 45.97 -4.38
CA GLY A 761 -23.72 46.67 -5.67
C GLY A 761 -25.13 47.05 -6.14
N ARG A 762 -26.21 46.77 -5.38
CA ARG A 762 -27.60 47.10 -5.78
C ARG A 762 -28.32 47.94 -4.73
N SER A 763 -28.99 48.99 -5.21
CA SER A 763 -29.64 50.01 -4.40
C SER A 763 -30.81 49.48 -3.57
N GLU A 764 -30.99 50.07 -2.39
CA GLU A 764 -32.16 49.88 -1.52
C GLU A 764 -33.47 50.27 -2.24
N SER A 765 -34.28 49.28 -2.63
CA SER A 765 -35.66 49.49 -3.06
C SER A 765 -36.52 48.25 -2.83
N GLU A 766 -37.26 48.27 -1.72
CA GLU A 766 -38.58 47.69 -1.49
C GLU A 766 -39.01 46.48 -2.36
N ASP A 767 -38.74 45.25 -1.88
CA ASP A 767 -39.76 44.18 -1.77
C ASP A 767 -39.23 43.02 -0.89
N PHE A 768 -39.65 42.98 0.38
CA PHE A 768 -39.10 42.07 1.41
C PHE A 768 -39.88 40.75 1.53
N GLN A 769 -40.07 40.00 0.44
CA GLN A 769 -40.82 38.72 0.54
C GLN A 769 -40.53 37.62 -0.49
N ASP A 770 -39.26 37.35 -0.84
CA ASP A 770 -38.76 35.99 -1.10
C ASP A 770 -37.22 35.96 -1.19
N PHE A 771 -36.54 35.75 -0.05
CA PHE A 771 -35.11 35.47 0.00
C PHE A 771 -34.89 34.03 0.44
N ASN A 772 -34.66 33.13 -0.53
CA ASN A 772 -34.21 31.77 -0.22
C ASN A 772 -32.80 31.80 0.38
N GLU A 773 -32.72 31.62 1.69
CA GLU A 773 -31.49 31.30 2.43
C GLU A 773 -30.95 29.96 1.89
N ALA A 774 -29.83 30.02 1.15
CA ALA A 774 -29.34 28.88 0.39
C ALA A 774 -28.74 27.80 1.30
N ILE A 775 -29.47 26.69 1.48
CA ILE A 775 -29.02 25.53 2.26
C ILE A 775 -27.83 24.86 1.55
N VAL A 776 -26.62 25.10 2.05
CA VAL A 776 -25.39 24.55 1.47
C VAL A 776 -25.22 23.09 1.87
N LEU A 777 -25.08 22.21 0.88
CA LEU A 777 -24.79 20.77 1.05
C LEU A 777 -25.75 20.08 2.04
N GLY A 778 -27.03 20.49 2.05
CA GLY A 778 -28.03 19.96 2.99
C GLY A 778 -28.34 18.47 2.82
N SER A 779 -28.03 17.89 1.66
CA SER A 779 -28.21 16.46 1.31
C SER A 779 -26.98 15.58 1.61
N LEU A 780 -25.86 16.19 2.00
CA LEU A 780 -24.58 15.50 2.19
C LEU A 780 -24.65 14.59 3.43
N GLU A 781 -24.40 13.29 3.24
CA GLU A 781 -24.44 12.27 4.30
C GLU A 781 -23.04 11.87 4.78
N ASN A 782 -22.04 11.93 3.90
CA ASN A 782 -20.64 11.60 4.22
C ASN A 782 -19.70 12.66 3.63
N LEU A 783 -18.78 13.18 4.44
CA LEU A 783 -17.74 14.13 4.02
C LEU A 783 -16.38 13.68 4.55
N ILE A 784 -15.47 13.36 3.64
CA ILE A 784 -14.10 12.94 3.93
C ILE A 784 -13.11 13.95 3.36
N ILE A 785 -12.18 14.41 4.18
CA ILE A 785 -11.19 15.44 3.84
C ILE A 785 -9.80 14.90 4.16
N ARG A 786 -8.87 14.89 3.18
CA ARG A 786 -7.54 14.28 3.32
C ARG A 786 -6.41 15.13 2.73
N TYR A 787 -5.28 15.22 3.44
CA TYR A 787 -4.03 15.85 2.98
C TYR A 787 -4.18 17.35 2.58
N MET A 788 -5.00 18.11 3.30
CA MET A 788 -5.29 19.51 2.95
C MET A 788 -4.27 20.46 3.60
N LYS A 789 -3.19 20.74 2.86
CA LYS A 789 -1.99 21.44 3.35
C LYS A 789 -2.25 22.85 3.89
N ASN A 790 -3.07 23.66 3.22
CA ASN A 790 -3.28 25.08 3.55
C ASN A 790 -4.68 25.38 4.15
N MET A 791 -5.40 24.35 4.59
CA MET A 791 -6.73 24.48 5.18
C MET A 791 -6.64 25.13 6.57
N GLU A 792 -7.37 26.24 6.74
CA GLU A 792 -7.42 27.11 7.92
C GLU A 792 -8.73 26.92 8.71
N SER A 793 -9.84 26.55 8.05
CA SER A 793 -11.12 26.18 8.67
C SER A 793 -11.90 25.13 7.86
N VAL A 794 -12.99 24.57 8.42
CA VAL A 794 -13.95 23.75 7.64
C VAL A 794 -15.01 24.64 6.96
N TRP A 795 -15.45 25.68 7.65
CA TRP A 795 -16.44 26.66 7.19
C TRP A 795 -15.92 28.08 7.41
N LYS A 796 -16.34 29.01 6.54
CA LYS A 796 -16.09 30.45 6.65
C LYS A 796 -17.36 31.23 6.27
N GLY A 797 -17.68 32.30 7.00
CA GLY A 797 -18.94 33.03 6.88
C GLY A 797 -20.08 32.45 7.72
N PRO A 798 -21.30 33.02 7.64
CA PRO A 798 -22.47 32.56 8.40
C PRO A 798 -22.91 31.14 7.97
N VAL A 799 -23.53 30.41 8.89
CA VAL A 799 -23.97 29.02 8.67
C VAL A 799 -25.50 28.96 8.62
N GLU A 800 -26.07 28.87 7.43
CA GLU A 800 -27.53 28.88 7.27
C GLU A 800 -28.19 27.60 7.80
N LYS A 801 -29.38 27.75 8.39
CA LYS A 801 -30.08 26.66 9.10
C LYS A 801 -30.44 25.52 8.14
N GLY A 802 -29.98 24.32 8.46
CA GLY A 802 -30.15 23.12 7.64
C GLY A 802 -28.95 22.77 6.75
N SER A 803 -27.95 23.66 6.63
CA SER A 803 -26.71 23.37 5.89
C SER A 803 -25.95 22.21 6.56
N LEU A 804 -25.49 21.22 5.80
CA LEU A 804 -24.90 19.95 6.30
C LEU A 804 -25.82 19.15 7.25
N SER A 805 -27.13 19.40 7.31
CA SER A 805 -27.99 18.79 8.34
C SER A 805 -28.22 17.28 8.22
N ASN A 806 -27.99 16.68 7.05
CA ASN A 806 -28.04 15.22 6.85
C ASN A 806 -26.68 14.52 7.05
N LEU A 807 -25.62 15.24 7.44
CA LEU A 807 -24.28 14.68 7.58
C LEU A 807 -24.23 13.65 8.72
N LYS A 808 -23.91 12.41 8.38
CA LYS A 808 -23.82 11.24 9.29
C LYS A 808 -22.38 10.86 9.63
N SER A 809 -21.47 10.98 8.68
CA SER A 809 -20.04 10.72 8.91
C SER A 809 -19.18 11.89 8.45
N PHE A 810 -18.26 12.31 9.32
CA PHE A 810 -17.28 13.34 9.03
C PHE A 810 -15.87 12.86 9.41
N ALA A 811 -14.97 12.83 8.43
CA ALA A 811 -13.62 12.31 8.60
C ALA A 811 -12.57 13.28 8.06
N LEU A 812 -11.58 13.61 8.90
CA LEU A 812 -10.50 14.54 8.61
C LEU A 812 -9.14 13.86 8.87
N HIS A 813 -8.27 13.83 7.86
CA HIS A 813 -6.95 13.19 7.96
C HIS A 813 -5.83 14.10 7.39
N THR A 814 -4.72 14.27 8.11
CA THR A 814 -3.53 15.04 7.67
C THR A 814 -3.88 16.47 7.24
N CYS A 815 -4.32 17.29 8.19
CA CYS A 815 -4.67 18.70 7.97
C CYS A 815 -3.84 19.63 8.89
N PRO A 816 -2.54 19.85 8.57
CA PRO A 816 -1.55 20.39 9.50
C PRO A 816 -1.65 21.90 9.79
N ASN A 817 -2.60 22.61 9.15
CA ASN A 817 -2.85 24.03 9.39
C ASN A 817 -4.19 24.32 10.09
N LEU A 818 -5.08 23.32 10.25
CA LEU A 818 -6.37 23.51 10.90
C LEU A 818 -6.21 23.62 12.42
N THR A 819 -6.77 24.69 13.01
CA THR A 819 -6.69 24.96 14.47
C THR A 819 -7.96 24.59 15.23
N THR A 820 -9.12 24.72 14.60
CA THR A 820 -10.42 24.38 15.19
C THR A 820 -11.29 23.70 14.14
N LEU A 821 -12.05 22.68 14.55
CA LEU A 821 -12.80 21.85 13.61
C LEU A 821 -14.16 22.46 13.22
N PHE A 822 -14.84 23.08 14.19
CA PHE A 822 -16.22 23.53 14.04
C PHE A 822 -16.50 24.82 14.82
N THR A 823 -17.42 25.64 14.31
CA THR A 823 -17.99 26.79 15.01
C THR A 823 -19.30 26.43 15.73
N ILE A 824 -19.72 27.25 16.71
CA ILE A 824 -20.97 27.05 17.46
C ILE A 824 -22.19 26.89 16.53
N ASP A 825 -22.24 27.64 15.43
CA ASP A 825 -23.38 27.60 14.49
C ASP A 825 -23.38 26.37 13.58
N MET A 826 -22.21 25.81 13.23
CA MET A 826 -22.14 24.50 12.57
C MET A 826 -22.79 23.41 13.42
N PHE A 827 -22.49 23.36 14.73
CA PHE A 827 -23.05 22.35 15.63
C PHE A 827 -24.57 22.37 15.74
N ARG A 828 -25.21 23.53 15.53
CA ARG A 828 -26.68 23.65 15.54
C ARG A 828 -27.34 22.92 14.36
N ASN A 829 -26.61 22.71 13.26
CA ASN A 829 -27.09 21.97 12.10
C ASN A 829 -26.69 20.49 12.10
N LEU A 830 -25.55 20.12 12.70
CA LEU A 830 -24.97 18.76 12.70
C LEU A 830 -25.73 17.78 13.64
N VAL A 831 -27.05 17.78 13.57
CA VAL A 831 -27.94 16.99 14.45
C VAL A 831 -27.96 15.51 14.10
N ASN A 832 -27.61 15.13 12.87
CA ASN A 832 -27.61 13.74 12.39
C ASN A 832 -26.22 13.09 12.34
N LEU A 833 -25.17 13.78 12.80
CA LEU A 833 -23.81 13.25 12.80
C LEU A 833 -23.71 12.06 13.76
N GLU A 834 -23.35 10.89 13.24
CA GLU A 834 -23.23 9.62 13.97
C GLU A 834 -21.76 9.24 14.23
N GLU A 835 -20.86 9.60 13.32
CA GLU A 835 -19.44 9.23 13.36
C GLU A 835 -18.53 10.44 13.05
N LEU A 836 -17.53 10.64 13.91
CA LEU A 836 -16.53 11.70 13.80
C LEU A 836 -15.12 11.10 13.90
N ILE A 837 -14.29 11.32 12.88
CA ILE A 837 -12.89 10.86 12.82
C ILE A 837 -11.98 12.06 12.57
N VAL A 838 -10.94 12.23 13.39
CA VAL A 838 -9.94 13.30 13.28
C VAL A 838 -8.56 12.69 13.51
N GLU A 839 -7.70 12.74 12.49
CA GLU A 839 -6.40 12.07 12.45
C GLU A 839 -5.31 13.00 11.89
N ASP A 840 -4.11 13.02 12.49
CA ASP A 840 -2.95 13.82 12.04
C ASP A 840 -3.33 15.30 11.76
N CYS A 841 -3.95 15.93 12.75
CA CYS A 841 -4.30 17.36 12.70
C CYS A 841 -3.58 18.11 13.83
N PRO A 842 -2.23 18.22 13.77
CA PRO A 842 -1.39 18.57 14.92
C PRO A 842 -1.50 19.99 15.46
N LYS A 843 -2.37 20.84 14.90
CA LYS A 843 -2.67 22.18 15.42
C LYS A 843 -4.05 22.31 16.09
N ILE A 844 -4.87 21.26 16.08
CA ILE A 844 -6.18 21.31 16.75
C ILE A 844 -5.97 21.30 18.26
N ASP A 845 -6.31 22.40 18.93
CA ASP A 845 -6.31 22.53 20.38
C ASP A 845 -7.70 22.24 21.01
N SER A 846 -8.76 22.55 20.26
CA SER A 846 -10.16 22.29 20.58
C SER A 846 -10.97 21.94 19.33
N LEU A 847 -11.92 21.01 19.44
CA LEU A 847 -12.88 20.74 18.36
C LEU A 847 -13.89 21.91 18.17
N VAL A 848 -14.02 22.77 19.18
CA VAL A 848 -15.01 23.86 19.27
C VAL A 848 -14.31 25.21 19.43
N SER A 849 -14.57 26.17 18.55
CA SER A 849 -14.25 27.59 18.81
C SER A 849 -15.33 28.22 19.70
N PHE A 850 -15.09 28.33 21.02
CA PHE A 850 -16.08 28.86 21.96
C PHE A 850 -15.88 30.35 22.25
N GLU A 851 -16.67 31.22 21.60
CA GLU A 851 -16.80 32.63 21.98
C GLU A 851 -17.92 32.83 23.01
N SER A 852 -17.63 33.58 24.08
CA SER A 852 -18.40 33.59 25.32
C SER A 852 -19.79 34.25 25.19
N SER A 853 -20.81 33.49 24.83
CA SER A 853 -22.17 33.98 24.55
C SER A 853 -23.32 33.13 25.15
N ASN A 854 -23.40 33.12 26.50
CA ASN A 854 -24.57 32.81 27.36
C ASN A 854 -25.39 31.50 27.18
N SER A 855 -25.20 30.69 26.15
CA SER A 855 -26.06 29.55 25.82
C SER A 855 -25.59 28.20 26.42
N LYS A 856 -25.61 28.09 27.75
CA LYS A 856 -25.17 26.90 28.51
C LYS A 856 -26.07 25.64 28.40
N SER A 857 -27.01 25.58 27.46
CA SER A 857 -28.16 24.65 27.55
C SER A 857 -28.61 23.98 26.25
N SER A 858 -27.77 23.93 25.21
CA SER A 858 -28.03 23.15 23.99
C SER A 858 -27.19 21.87 23.96
N LEU A 859 -27.83 20.72 23.73
CA LEU A 859 -27.14 19.44 23.51
C LEU A 859 -26.26 19.52 22.24
N PHE A 860 -25.05 18.96 22.33
CA PHE A 860 -24.04 19.03 21.28
C PHE A 860 -23.95 17.68 20.55
N LEU A 861 -24.07 17.69 19.22
CA LEU A 861 -24.05 16.49 18.36
C LEU A 861 -24.95 15.34 18.89
N PRO A 862 -26.29 15.55 18.97
CA PRO A 862 -27.20 14.69 19.73
C PRO A 862 -27.21 13.21 19.30
N ASN A 863 -26.96 12.91 18.03
CA ASN A 863 -26.97 11.54 17.48
C ASN A 863 -25.59 10.88 17.34
N LEU A 864 -24.51 11.53 17.81
CA LEU A 864 -23.15 11.01 17.66
C LEU A 864 -22.97 9.73 18.49
N LYS A 865 -22.58 8.64 17.83
CA LYS A 865 -22.37 7.30 18.40
C LYS A 865 -20.89 6.97 18.53
N LYS A 866 -20.04 7.53 17.66
CA LYS A 866 -18.60 7.25 17.63
C LYS A 866 -17.80 8.54 17.50
N ILE A 867 -16.73 8.65 18.28
CA ILE A 867 -15.68 9.67 18.10
C ILE A 867 -14.29 9.02 18.11
N SER A 868 -13.44 9.37 17.15
CA SER A 868 -12.04 8.93 17.08
C SER A 868 -11.10 10.12 16.90
N LEU A 869 -10.21 10.32 17.87
CA LEU A 869 -9.24 11.42 17.94
C LEU A 869 -7.83 10.82 17.99
N LEU A 870 -7.10 10.94 16.88
CA LEU A 870 -5.84 10.25 16.63
C LEU A 870 -4.75 11.27 16.26
N GLU A 871 -3.59 11.17 16.92
CA GLU A 871 -2.40 11.99 16.64
C GLU A 871 -2.66 13.50 16.70
N LEU A 872 -3.32 13.96 17.77
CA LEU A 872 -3.62 15.36 18.04
C LEU A 872 -2.76 15.91 19.21
N PRO A 873 -1.45 16.16 19.01
CA PRO A 873 -0.50 16.55 20.06
C PRO A 873 -0.79 17.87 20.79
N GLU A 874 -1.56 18.78 20.17
CA GLU A 874 -1.91 20.08 20.76
C GLU A 874 -3.29 20.08 21.45
N LEU A 875 -4.09 19.01 21.31
CA LEU A 875 -5.46 18.93 21.82
C LEU A 875 -5.50 19.04 23.35
N VAL A 876 -6.19 20.05 23.87
CA VAL A 876 -6.40 20.30 25.32
C VAL A 876 -7.85 20.12 25.77
N SER A 877 -8.82 20.12 24.85
CA SER A 877 -10.24 19.92 25.18
C SER A 877 -11.04 19.34 24.01
N ILE A 878 -12.05 18.52 24.32
CA ILE A 878 -12.99 18.00 23.32
C ILE A 878 -14.19 18.94 23.17
N SER A 879 -14.86 19.29 24.27
CA SER A 879 -16.09 20.11 24.28
C SER A 879 -15.91 21.58 24.67
N SER A 880 -14.80 21.94 25.30
CA SER A 880 -14.68 23.17 26.09
C SER A 880 -15.77 23.36 27.18
N GLY A 881 -16.35 22.26 27.68
CA GLY A 881 -17.35 22.26 28.76
C GLY A 881 -18.82 22.17 28.31
N LEU A 882 -19.07 21.62 27.12
CA LEU A 882 -20.41 21.36 26.56
C LEU A 882 -20.79 19.87 26.70
N CYS A 883 -22.10 19.57 26.69
CA CYS A 883 -22.62 18.21 26.79
C CYS A 883 -22.47 17.45 25.46
N ILE A 884 -21.36 16.73 25.28
CA ILE A 884 -21.12 15.94 24.07
C ILE A 884 -22.09 14.75 24.03
N ALA A 885 -22.75 14.56 22.88
CA ALA A 885 -23.27 13.28 22.42
C ALA A 885 -23.93 12.41 23.51
N PRO A 886 -25.14 12.73 23.96
CA PRO A 886 -25.88 11.90 24.92
C PRO A 886 -26.08 10.44 24.45
N ASN A 887 -25.85 10.15 23.16
CA ASN A 887 -25.92 8.82 22.56
C ASN A 887 -24.55 8.16 22.27
N LEU A 888 -23.43 8.71 22.75
CA LEU A 888 -22.08 8.21 22.45
C LEU A 888 -21.89 6.75 22.92
N GLU A 889 -21.58 5.86 21.98
CA GLU A 889 -21.34 4.44 22.23
C GLU A 889 -19.84 4.09 22.27
N ARG A 890 -19.02 4.82 21.50
CA ARG A 890 -17.57 4.60 21.38
C ARG A 890 -16.77 5.90 21.39
N MET A 891 -15.71 5.91 22.18
CA MET A 891 -14.64 6.91 22.13
C MET A 891 -13.29 6.26 21.86
N VAL A 892 -12.48 6.86 20.99
CA VAL A 892 -11.09 6.46 20.74
C VAL A 892 -10.20 7.71 20.87
N ILE A 893 -9.17 7.65 21.72
CA ILE A 893 -8.20 8.72 21.94
C ILE A 893 -6.79 8.13 21.94
N PHE A 894 -5.94 8.54 21.00
CA PHE A 894 -4.60 7.96 20.82
C PHE A 894 -3.61 9.03 20.32
N TYR A 895 -2.46 9.16 20.98
CA TYR A 895 -1.48 10.23 20.79
C TYR A 895 -2.05 11.65 20.95
N CYS A 896 -2.83 11.85 22.02
CA CYS A 896 -3.35 13.17 22.45
C CYS A 896 -2.72 13.63 23.80
N PRO A 897 -1.39 13.77 23.91
CA PRO A 897 -0.66 13.95 25.17
C PRO A 897 -0.99 15.22 25.99
N LYS A 898 -1.65 16.23 25.41
CA LYS A 898 -2.08 17.44 26.15
C LYS A 898 -3.52 17.37 26.69
N LEU A 899 -4.27 16.32 26.35
CA LEU A 899 -5.62 16.08 26.86
C LEU A 899 -5.54 15.47 28.27
N GLU A 900 -5.03 16.26 29.23
CA GLU A 900 -4.85 15.87 30.63
C GLU A 900 -6.17 15.71 31.40
N LYS A 901 -7.30 16.14 30.81
CA LYS A 901 -8.62 16.20 31.44
C LYS A 901 -9.71 15.77 30.48
N LEU A 902 -10.74 15.13 31.03
CA LEU A 902 -12.08 15.04 30.45
C LEU A 902 -13.06 15.66 31.45
N SER A 903 -14.12 16.29 30.94
CA SER A 903 -15.30 16.62 31.74
C SER A 903 -16.20 15.39 31.84
N THR A 904 -16.97 15.24 32.91
CA THR A 904 -18.15 14.33 32.91
C THR A 904 -19.02 14.55 31.69
N MET A 905 -19.17 15.80 31.22
CA MET A 905 -19.96 16.16 30.05
C MET A 905 -19.45 15.56 28.73
N ASP A 906 -18.18 15.11 28.68
CA ASP A 906 -17.58 14.43 27.51
C ASP A 906 -17.88 12.91 27.50
N VAL A 907 -18.17 12.32 28.67
CA VAL A 907 -18.34 10.87 28.88
C VAL A 907 -19.69 10.49 29.50
N SER A 908 -20.62 11.43 29.61
CA SER A 908 -21.91 11.31 30.32
C SER A 908 -22.93 10.36 29.69
N SER A 909 -22.66 9.77 28.52
CA SER A 909 -23.64 8.93 27.83
C SER A 909 -23.88 7.61 28.57
N THR A 910 -25.16 7.33 28.85
CA THR A 910 -25.64 6.04 29.34
C THR A 910 -25.54 4.91 28.30
N LYS A 911 -25.13 5.22 27.06
CA LYS A 911 -24.90 4.24 25.98
C LYS A 911 -23.42 3.92 25.75
N LEU A 912 -22.50 4.52 26.50
CA LEU A 912 -21.06 4.33 26.31
C LEU A 912 -20.66 2.86 26.58
N LYS A 913 -20.20 2.16 25.54
CA LYS A 913 -19.80 0.74 25.58
C LYS A 913 -18.29 0.57 25.63
N VAL A 914 -17.54 1.46 24.97
CA VAL A 914 -16.10 1.32 24.75
C VAL A 914 -15.40 2.67 24.78
N VAL A 915 -14.33 2.77 25.57
CA VAL A 915 -13.31 3.84 25.48
C VAL A 915 -11.97 3.18 25.16
N LYS A 916 -11.43 3.41 23.96
CA LYS A 916 -10.09 2.94 23.56
C LYS A 916 -9.07 4.06 23.73
N GLY A 917 -7.95 3.79 24.40
CA GLY A 917 -6.86 4.76 24.50
C GLY A 917 -5.58 4.23 25.13
N GLU A 918 -4.53 5.04 25.10
CA GLU A 918 -3.22 4.69 25.68
C GLU A 918 -3.34 4.52 27.20
N LYS A 919 -2.84 3.42 27.77
CA LYS A 919 -2.98 3.19 29.21
C LYS A 919 -2.32 4.28 30.04
N GLU A 920 -1.15 4.77 29.64
CA GLU A 920 -0.45 5.84 30.38
C GLU A 920 -1.12 7.22 30.24
N TRP A 921 -2.07 7.39 29.31
CA TRP A 921 -2.95 8.56 29.27
C TRP A 921 -4.12 8.40 30.24
N TRP A 922 -4.79 7.24 30.23
CA TRP A 922 -5.88 6.92 31.15
C TRP A 922 -5.45 6.96 32.63
N ASP A 923 -4.33 6.30 32.96
CA ASP A 923 -3.75 6.29 34.31
C ASP A 923 -3.24 7.68 34.79
N ALA A 924 -3.19 8.68 33.89
CA ALA A 924 -2.72 10.05 34.18
C ALA A 924 -3.83 11.12 34.08
N LEU A 925 -5.06 10.73 33.72
CA LEU A 925 -6.17 11.65 33.50
C LEU A 925 -6.62 12.32 34.80
N LYS A 926 -7.01 13.60 34.72
CA LYS A 926 -7.48 14.40 35.86
C LYS A 926 -8.95 14.77 35.66
N TRP A 927 -9.81 14.21 36.50
CA TRP A 927 -11.23 14.59 36.59
C TRP A 927 -11.41 15.92 37.32
N TYR A 928 -12.58 16.56 37.17
CA TYR A 928 -12.90 17.81 37.85
C TYR A 928 -13.36 17.55 39.29
N GLU A 929 -13.01 18.42 40.24
CA GLU A 929 -13.31 18.24 41.68
C GLU A 929 -14.82 18.23 41.99
N SER A 930 -15.64 18.79 41.10
CA SER A 930 -17.12 18.77 41.16
C SER A 930 -17.75 17.44 40.74
N ASP A 931 -16.98 16.57 40.08
CA ASP A 931 -17.49 15.46 39.28
C ASP A 931 -17.29 14.10 39.98
N LEU A 932 -16.57 14.10 41.11
CA LEU A 932 -16.09 12.90 41.81
C LEU A 932 -17.13 12.35 42.79
N SER A 933 -17.99 11.45 42.32
CA SER A 933 -18.26 10.24 43.10
C SER A 933 -17.26 9.15 42.67
N THR A 934 -16.71 8.41 43.63
CA THR A 934 -15.74 7.33 43.34
C THR A 934 -16.37 6.24 42.47
N GLU A 935 -17.69 6.10 42.53
CA GLU A 935 -18.49 5.19 41.70
C GLU A 935 -18.45 5.55 40.20
N HIS A 936 -18.17 6.81 39.83
CA HIS A 936 -18.14 7.24 38.43
C HIS A 936 -16.83 6.86 37.72
N GLU A 937 -15.69 6.99 38.40
CA GLU A 937 -14.40 6.48 37.91
C GLU A 937 -14.45 4.94 37.77
N ASP A 938 -14.95 4.25 38.80
CA ASP A 938 -15.16 2.78 38.81
C ASP A 938 -16.21 2.28 37.80
N TYR A 939 -17.10 3.15 37.31
CA TYR A 939 -18.03 2.86 36.22
C TYR A 939 -17.32 2.94 34.87
N LEU A 940 -16.64 4.05 34.58
CA LEU A 940 -15.97 4.29 33.30
C LEU A 940 -14.81 3.32 33.06
N ALA A 941 -14.08 2.92 34.12
CA ALA A 941 -12.99 1.96 34.04
C ALA A 941 -13.41 0.57 33.50
N ARG A 942 -14.70 0.22 33.51
CA ARG A 942 -15.25 -1.04 32.99
C ARG A 942 -15.31 -1.08 31.46
N PHE A 943 -15.35 0.09 30.83
CA PHE A 943 -15.46 0.24 29.38
C PHE A 943 -14.10 0.61 28.74
N PHE A 944 -13.05 0.81 29.55
CA PHE A 944 -11.73 1.18 29.06
C PHE A 944 -10.97 -0.03 28.49
N ILE A 945 -10.65 0.03 27.20
CA ILE A 945 -9.83 -0.95 26.49
C ILE A 945 -8.46 -0.30 26.18
N PRO A 946 -7.37 -0.73 26.86
CA PRO A 946 -6.06 -0.12 26.65
C PRO A 946 -5.49 -0.47 25.29
N LEU A 947 -5.31 0.55 24.44
CA LEU A 947 -4.55 0.44 23.20
C LEU A 947 -3.07 0.26 23.52
N ARG A 948 -2.46 -0.78 22.95
CA ARG A 948 -1.03 -0.98 22.99
C ARG A 948 -0.40 -0.16 21.89
N ARG A 949 0.48 0.75 22.30
CA ARG A 949 1.33 1.54 21.41
C ARG A 949 2.09 0.64 20.44
N ASP A 950 2.70 -0.44 20.94
CA ASP A 950 3.58 -1.37 20.22
C ASP A 950 2.88 -2.49 19.42
N GLY A 951 1.61 -2.30 19.03
CA GLY A 951 0.87 -3.21 18.16
C GLY A 951 0.17 -2.46 17.03
N ASP A 952 -0.17 -3.18 15.95
CA ASP A 952 -0.98 -2.66 14.84
C ASP A 952 -2.23 -1.94 15.39
N LEU A 953 -2.33 -0.64 15.12
CA LEU A 953 -3.41 0.19 15.62
C LEU A 953 -4.74 -0.19 14.98
N MET A 954 -4.77 -0.43 13.68
CA MET A 954 -6.00 -0.78 12.94
C MET A 954 -6.54 -2.14 13.41
N ALA A 955 -5.67 -3.13 13.66
CA ALA A 955 -6.02 -4.41 14.25
C ALA A 955 -6.38 -4.36 15.76
N GLN A 956 -6.29 -3.19 16.40
CA GLN A 956 -6.79 -2.93 17.76
C GLN A 956 -8.06 -2.07 17.75
N LEU A 957 -8.20 -1.14 16.79
CA LEU A 957 -9.42 -0.36 16.59
C LEU A 957 -10.60 -1.24 16.14
N THR A 958 -10.33 -2.27 15.34
CA THR A 958 -11.31 -3.25 14.82
C THR A 958 -11.67 -4.40 15.76
N LYS A 959 -10.93 -4.61 16.87
CA LYS A 959 -11.26 -5.63 17.87
C LYS A 959 -12.20 -5.08 18.93
N ASP A 960 -13.41 -5.61 18.98
CA ASP A 960 -14.49 -5.16 19.86
C ASP A 960 -14.80 -6.16 20.98
#